data_AF-A0A4Q7NLN6-F1
#
_entry.id   AF-A0A4Q7NLN6-F1
#
_cell.length_a   1.000
_cell.length_b   1.000
_cell.length_c   1.000
_cell.angle_alpha   90.00
_cell.angle_beta   90.00
_cell.angle_gamma   90.00
#
_symmetry.space_group_name_H-M   'P 1'
#
loop_
_entity.id
_entity.type
_entity.pdbx_description
1 polymer ?
#
loop_
_entity_poly.entity_id
_entity_poly.type
_entity_poly.pdbx_seq_one_letter_code
_entity_poly.pdbx_strand_id
1 'polypeptide(L)'
;MPMLNLAPFRNRPAPAPFARTLAVAVSSALLALAVPPAAAAAAAAGANASAADGVVLNFVNTELEAVVRALGQFTGKTFLVDPRVKGQLTLVSENPVNRDTAYRMLLGALRMQGFAVVEVDGVSKVVPEADAKLQGSPVTSGAGANSGQLVTQVFKLNYESATNLVPVLRPMIAPNNPINAYPGNNTLVITDYADNLKRIANVIASVDTPSAIATDLIEIKYGIATDVAALVTKLLDPGTGGDATQRITAVADPRTNSVLLRASSPARNKLARDLIAKLDNPAARATNMHVVYLRNAEAVKLAEVLRGVLTGQSGTGTMGGTGSLGGGMSGGLGTGLGGSTGLSGNSTSSLSNNSNTSSTSGALGGTTGLGGSGALGGGTTQAGSTVFTGGGATVQADATTNTLIITAPEPLYRSLREIIDQLDVRRAQIFVESLIVEVSAETAAEFGIQWLTGLGNLNAGNGTAVVGGTSFGGTGSNIIGAAQNIGSIGKGLSIGIAKGSVNIPGIGQVTNLGFLARALETQAGGNILSTPNLLTLDNEQASIIIGQNVPFITGQYAQTGSTSTVSPFQTIERKDVGLTLKVKPQVSEGGTVKMTIYQEVSSVDESKSNSAGIITNKRAIESNVLVDDGQIIVIGGLIQDQVTGSVEKVPGLGDIPVLGNLFRYDNRKRTKTNLMVFLRPYVVREGGSQSSLMIDRYEYMRAQQAQAQPGSHWLLPDMQAPQLPPRVPGVGDPVQSGPAGAGHVPPTTIPRDVSALQSTDPTIVLQVFGAPSESEAQLAARRIADSGMSAYVVHDDAQRWDVRMRVARDRVTVDTTLAALRDLGYAAEIVTRP
;
A
#
# COMPACT_ATOMS: atom_id res chain seq x y z
N MET A 1 56.26 -3.66 28.55
CA MET A 1 57.34 -3.80 27.55
C MET A 1 56.97 -2.99 26.30
N PRO A 2 57.94 -2.38 25.59
CA PRO A 2 57.80 -0.94 25.36
C PRO A 2 58.16 -0.37 23.96
N MET A 3 57.57 0.81 23.66
CA MET A 3 58.19 2.00 23.03
C MET A 3 58.80 1.97 21.61
N LEU A 4 59.07 3.20 21.17
CA LEU A 4 59.80 3.72 20.00
C LEU A 4 59.03 3.79 18.66
N ASN A 5 59.05 4.87 17.84
CA ASN A 5 59.77 6.17 17.72
C ASN A 5 60.77 6.25 16.54
N LEU A 6 60.76 7.42 15.87
CA LEU A 6 61.69 7.94 14.85
C LEU A 6 61.76 7.31 13.45
N ALA A 7 62.13 8.17 12.48
CA ALA A 7 62.48 7.89 11.08
C ALA A 7 64.02 8.02 10.91
N PRO A 8 64.65 8.55 9.83
CA PRO A 8 64.39 8.52 8.37
C PRO A 8 65.64 8.20 7.50
N PHE A 9 65.49 7.86 6.22
CA PHE A 9 66.51 8.02 5.14
C PHE A 9 65.79 8.27 3.78
N ARG A 10 66.07 9.23 2.87
CA ARG A 10 67.22 10.09 2.47
C ARG A 10 68.21 9.33 1.55
N ASN A 11 68.58 9.75 0.32
CA ASN A 11 68.88 11.06 -0.31
C ASN A 11 68.09 11.32 -1.64
N ARG A 12 67.85 12.53 -2.22
CA ARG A 12 68.59 13.82 -2.45
C ARG A 12 69.55 13.83 -3.66
N PRO A 13 69.79 14.98 -4.39
CA PRO A 13 69.21 16.34 -4.30
C PRO A 13 68.85 17.02 -5.68
N ALA A 14 68.55 18.34 -5.65
CA ALA A 14 68.42 19.29 -6.80
C ALA A 14 69.72 20.17 -6.92
N PRO A 15 69.88 21.32 -7.65
CA PRO A 15 68.90 22.23 -8.32
C PRO A 15 69.34 22.81 -9.72
N ALA A 16 68.82 23.99 -10.11
CA ALA A 16 69.09 24.78 -11.35
C ALA A 16 70.30 25.76 -11.19
N PRO A 17 70.57 26.83 -12.01
CA PRO A 17 69.93 27.38 -13.23
C PRO A 17 70.94 27.91 -14.33
N PHE A 18 70.58 28.98 -15.06
CA PHE A 18 71.37 29.86 -15.96
C PHE A 18 71.57 29.49 -17.46
N ALA A 19 71.91 30.53 -18.25
CA ALA A 19 72.06 30.52 -19.71
C ALA A 19 73.16 31.48 -20.19
N ARG A 20 73.90 31.14 -21.27
CA ARG A 20 74.54 32.06 -22.25
C ARG A 20 75.37 31.33 -23.33
N THR A 21 75.55 32.01 -24.46
CA THR A 21 76.62 31.88 -25.50
C THR A 21 76.78 30.54 -26.27
N LEU A 22 77.08 30.40 -27.57
CA LEU A 22 77.53 31.25 -28.73
C LEU A 22 78.88 30.75 -29.29
N ALA A 23 78.83 29.98 -30.38
CA ALA A 23 79.83 29.73 -31.45
C ALA A 23 79.12 28.91 -32.57
N VAL A 24 79.24 29.08 -33.90
CA VAL A 24 80.39 29.36 -34.81
C VAL A 24 81.31 28.12 -34.89
N ALA A 25 81.69 27.53 -36.04
CA ALA A 25 81.94 28.01 -37.42
C ALA A 25 81.73 26.83 -38.46
N VAL A 26 81.90 26.87 -39.80
CA VAL A 26 81.97 27.90 -40.89
C VAL A 26 81.98 27.18 -42.28
N SER A 27 81.70 27.89 -43.39
CA SER A 27 81.84 27.49 -44.83
C SER A 27 80.83 26.46 -45.39
N SER A 28 80.41 26.51 -46.66
CA SER A 28 80.86 27.26 -47.87
C SER A 28 79.62 27.71 -48.71
N ALA A 29 79.65 28.44 -49.84
CA ALA A 29 80.72 29.00 -50.69
C ALA A 29 80.26 30.32 -51.42
N LEU A 30 80.76 30.57 -52.64
CA LEU A 30 80.53 31.70 -53.58
C LEU A 30 79.83 31.19 -54.89
N LEU A 31 79.48 31.94 -55.95
CA LEU A 31 80.03 33.14 -56.65
C LEU A 31 78.88 33.74 -57.52
N ALA A 32 78.56 35.05 -57.66
CA ALA A 32 79.29 36.28 -58.08
C ALA A 32 79.71 36.31 -59.58
N LEU A 33 79.76 37.46 -60.30
CA LEU A 33 79.56 38.88 -59.91
C LEU A 33 78.21 39.47 -60.44
N ALA A 34 77.99 40.60 -61.18
CA ALA A 34 78.81 41.59 -61.92
C ALA A 34 78.28 43.07 -61.76
N VAL A 35 78.49 43.98 -62.74
CA VAL A 35 78.65 45.45 -62.53
C VAL A 35 78.03 46.36 -63.64
N PRO A 36 77.55 47.59 -63.35
CA PRO A 36 76.98 48.59 -64.31
C PRO A 36 78.03 49.61 -64.83
N PRO A 37 77.73 50.62 -65.71
CA PRO A 37 77.27 51.96 -65.24
C PRO A 37 76.51 52.91 -66.24
N ALA A 38 75.96 54.02 -65.68
CA ALA A 38 75.88 55.44 -66.12
C ALA A 38 75.49 55.93 -67.56
N ALA A 39 74.84 57.12 -67.57
CA ALA A 39 74.73 58.17 -68.62
C ALA A 39 73.86 57.90 -69.89
N ALA A 40 73.26 58.89 -70.57
CA ALA A 40 72.83 60.27 -70.22
C ALA A 40 71.88 60.88 -71.31
N ALA A 41 71.11 61.92 -70.96
CA ALA A 41 70.22 62.75 -71.82
C ALA A 41 68.99 62.03 -72.46
N ALA A 42 67.88 62.67 -72.83
CA ALA A 42 67.45 64.09 -72.77
C ALA A 42 65.93 64.14 -72.37
N ALA A 43 65.46 65.02 -71.46
CA ALA A 43 65.00 66.41 -71.65
C ALA A 43 63.49 66.56 -72.02
N ALA A 44 62.90 67.72 -71.68
CA ALA A 44 61.45 68.06 -71.62
C ALA A 44 60.66 67.30 -70.51
N ALA A 45 59.80 67.88 -69.67
CA ALA A 45 58.80 68.97 -69.75
C ALA A 45 57.48 68.54 -70.45
N GLY A 46 56.27 68.90 -69.98
CA GLY A 46 55.86 69.69 -68.80
C GLY A 46 55.04 68.89 -67.77
N ALA A 47 54.46 69.47 -66.71
CA ALA A 47 54.08 70.88 -66.50
C ALA A 47 52.96 71.41 -67.42
N ASN A 48 52.07 70.52 -67.87
CA ASN A 48 50.68 70.90 -68.19
C ASN A 48 49.88 70.77 -66.88
N ALA A 49 49.25 71.80 -66.30
CA ALA A 49 48.73 73.00 -66.94
C ALA A 49 47.91 72.64 -68.19
N SER A 50 46.85 71.85 -68.00
CA SER A 50 45.69 71.92 -68.89
C SER A 50 45.33 73.39 -69.04
N ALA A 51 45.52 73.94 -70.23
CA ALA A 51 45.25 75.34 -70.49
C ALA A 51 43.80 75.67 -70.09
N ALA A 52 43.55 76.93 -69.74
CA ALA A 52 42.20 77.43 -69.47
C ALA A 52 41.37 77.56 -70.76
N ASP A 53 41.25 76.46 -71.51
CA ASP A 53 40.27 76.23 -72.57
C ASP A 53 38.88 75.96 -71.95
N GLY A 54 38.52 76.83 -70.99
CA GLY A 54 37.24 76.84 -70.30
C GLY A 54 36.28 77.72 -71.08
N VAL A 55 35.52 77.13 -71.99
CA VAL A 55 34.55 77.89 -72.79
C VAL A 55 33.39 78.32 -71.90
N VAL A 56 32.98 79.58 -72.02
CA VAL A 56 31.76 80.11 -71.43
C VAL A 56 30.58 79.58 -72.27
N LEU A 57 29.83 78.64 -71.71
CA LEU A 57 28.68 78.04 -72.38
C LEU A 57 27.51 79.03 -72.31
N ASN A 58 27.03 79.50 -73.46
CA ASN A 58 25.87 80.38 -73.55
C ASN A 58 24.97 79.99 -74.72
N PHE A 59 24.19 78.93 -74.51
CA PHE A 59 23.11 78.52 -75.42
C PHE A 59 21.79 78.94 -74.78
N VAL A 60 21.04 79.82 -75.43
CA VAL A 60 19.70 80.21 -74.98
C VAL A 60 18.70 79.76 -76.02
N ASN A 61 17.73 78.93 -75.61
CA ASN A 61 16.66 78.38 -76.45
C ASN A 61 17.12 77.81 -77.80
N THR A 62 18.31 77.20 -77.83
CA THR A 62 18.99 76.75 -79.05
C THR A 62 18.56 75.33 -79.41
N GLU A 63 18.46 74.98 -80.69
CA GLU A 63 18.09 73.62 -81.11
C GLU A 63 19.08 72.57 -80.58
N LEU A 64 18.54 71.49 -80.00
CA LEU A 64 19.33 70.48 -79.28
C LEU A 64 20.42 69.83 -80.15
N GLU A 65 20.14 69.60 -81.43
CA GLU A 65 21.12 69.05 -82.38
C GLU A 65 22.33 69.98 -82.56
N ALA A 66 22.11 71.30 -82.61
CA ALA A 66 23.19 72.29 -82.73
C ALA A 66 24.04 72.35 -81.44
N VAL A 67 23.40 72.28 -80.26
CA VAL A 67 24.10 72.25 -78.96
C VAL A 67 24.94 70.98 -78.81
N VAL A 68 24.39 69.81 -79.17
CA VAL A 68 25.12 68.53 -79.16
C VAL A 68 26.27 68.53 -80.17
N ARG A 69 26.09 69.09 -81.37
CA ARG A 69 27.15 69.21 -82.39
C ARG A 69 28.30 70.13 -81.94
N ALA A 70 27.98 71.29 -81.38
CA ALA A 70 28.98 72.23 -80.86
C ALA A 70 29.77 71.64 -79.68
N LEU A 71 29.08 71.01 -78.74
CA LEU A 71 29.73 70.35 -77.60
C LEU A 71 30.49 69.08 -78.01
N GLY A 72 30.06 68.35 -79.05
CA GLY A 72 30.84 67.26 -79.64
C GLY A 72 32.20 67.69 -80.17
N GLN A 73 32.25 68.83 -80.87
CA GLN A 73 33.51 69.42 -81.31
C GLN A 73 34.39 69.85 -80.12
N PHE A 74 33.83 70.49 -79.09
CA PHE A 74 34.57 70.93 -77.91
C PHE A 74 35.06 69.77 -77.01
N THR A 75 34.28 68.70 -76.86
CA THR A 75 34.66 67.53 -76.05
C THR A 75 35.45 66.47 -76.83
N GLY A 76 35.63 66.64 -78.14
CA GLY A 76 36.25 65.64 -79.02
C GLY A 76 35.45 64.34 -79.16
N LYS A 77 34.14 64.35 -78.85
CA LYS A 77 33.28 63.16 -78.90
C LYS A 77 32.35 63.18 -80.11
N THR A 78 32.37 62.11 -80.88
CA THR A 78 31.40 61.87 -81.96
C THR A 78 30.04 61.52 -81.37
N PHE A 79 29.07 62.42 -81.52
CA PHE A 79 27.67 62.17 -81.18
C PHE A 79 26.86 61.74 -82.41
N LEU A 80 26.00 60.74 -82.23
CA LEU A 80 24.99 60.34 -83.21
C LEU A 80 23.61 60.60 -82.62
N VAL A 81 22.85 61.54 -83.19
CA VAL A 81 21.54 61.96 -82.68
C VAL A 81 20.43 61.24 -83.46
N ASP A 82 19.51 60.58 -82.76
CA ASP A 82 18.30 60.00 -83.37
C ASP A 82 17.35 61.12 -83.85
N PRO A 83 16.77 61.05 -85.08
CA PRO A 83 15.82 62.06 -85.59
C PRO A 83 14.58 62.35 -84.72
N ARG A 84 14.28 61.49 -83.74
CA ARG A 84 13.22 61.67 -82.73
C ARG A 84 13.63 62.60 -81.58
N VAL A 85 14.92 62.91 -81.44
CA VAL A 85 15.48 63.80 -80.40
C VAL A 85 15.34 65.26 -80.85
N LYS A 86 14.13 65.81 -80.69
CA LYS A 86 13.81 67.21 -81.01
C LYS A 86 13.46 67.99 -79.75
N GLY A 87 14.03 69.19 -79.64
CA GLY A 87 13.79 70.11 -78.53
C GLY A 87 14.68 71.35 -78.63
N GLN A 88 14.33 72.37 -77.84
CA GLN A 88 15.16 73.54 -77.61
C GLN A 88 15.80 73.43 -76.23
N LEU A 89 17.08 73.80 -76.12
CA LEU A 89 17.85 73.70 -74.89
C LEU A 89 18.45 75.05 -74.51
N THR A 90 18.35 75.38 -73.22
CA THR A 90 19.07 76.49 -72.61
C THR A 90 20.15 75.91 -71.71
N LEU A 91 21.40 76.27 -72.00
CA LEU A 91 22.58 75.87 -71.24
C LEU A 91 23.51 77.08 -71.08
N VAL A 92 23.48 77.68 -69.89
CA VAL A 92 24.27 78.86 -69.53
C VAL A 92 25.23 78.49 -68.41
N SER A 93 26.47 78.98 -68.49
CA SER A 93 27.44 78.99 -67.39
C SER A 93 28.11 80.35 -67.29
N GLU A 94 28.06 80.95 -66.11
CA GLU A 94 28.71 82.24 -65.82
C GLU A 94 30.23 82.12 -65.66
N ASN A 95 30.72 80.90 -65.39
CA ASN A 95 32.14 80.60 -65.20
C ASN A 95 32.69 79.72 -66.34
N PRO A 96 33.99 79.87 -66.71
CA PRO A 96 34.69 78.99 -67.66
C PRO A 96 34.55 77.50 -67.33
N VAL A 97 34.10 76.68 -68.30
CA VAL A 97 33.79 75.26 -68.06
C VAL A 97 34.78 74.32 -68.76
N ASN A 98 35.51 73.50 -67.98
CA ASN A 98 36.33 72.42 -68.54
C ASN A 98 35.48 71.36 -69.27
N ARG A 99 36.03 70.72 -70.30
CA ARG A 99 35.37 69.76 -71.20
C ARG A 99 34.56 68.68 -70.48
N ASP A 100 35.10 68.07 -69.42
CA ASP A 100 34.39 67.06 -68.61
C ASP A 100 33.18 67.62 -67.84
N THR A 101 33.25 68.88 -67.41
CA THR A 101 32.12 69.56 -66.76
C THR A 101 31.09 69.99 -67.79
N ALA A 102 31.52 70.46 -68.98
CA ALA A 102 30.63 70.78 -70.10
C ALA A 102 29.87 69.53 -70.59
N TYR A 103 30.55 68.38 -70.69
CA TYR A 103 29.93 67.08 -70.98
C TYR A 103 28.91 66.66 -69.91
N ARG A 104 29.25 66.77 -68.62
CA ARG A 104 28.30 66.48 -67.52
C ARG A 104 27.10 67.42 -67.50
N MET A 105 27.30 68.71 -67.82
CA MET A 105 26.23 69.68 -67.98
C MET A 105 25.32 69.34 -69.17
N LEU A 106 25.88 68.89 -70.30
CA LEU A 106 25.10 68.38 -71.43
C LEU A 106 24.27 67.14 -71.06
N LEU A 107 24.87 66.16 -70.37
CA LEU A 107 24.16 64.96 -69.92
C LEU A 107 23.01 65.28 -68.96
N GLY A 108 23.24 66.20 -68.02
CA GLY A 108 22.18 66.69 -67.11
C GLY A 108 21.05 67.42 -67.85
N ALA A 109 21.40 68.24 -68.84
CA ALA A 109 20.45 69.01 -69.63
C ALA A 109 19.63 68.14 -70.60
N LEU A 110 20.26 67.14 -71.24
CA LEU A 110 19.58 66.08 -72.01
C LEU A 110 18.60 65.29 -71.14
N ARG A 111 19.03 64.90 -69.94
CA ARG A 111 18.19 64.18 -68.96
C ARG A 111 16.94 64.96 -68.58
N MET A 112 17.02 66.29 -68.40
CA MET A 112 15.83 67.11 -68.12
C MET A 112 14.82 67.15 -69.27
N GLN A 113 15.26 66.86 -70.50
CA GLN A 113 14.40 66.75 -71.70
C GLN A 113 13.99 65.30 -72.03
N GLY A 114 14.27 64.33 -71.15
CA GLY A 114 13.91 62.92 -71.36
C GLY A 114 14.80 62.17 -72.37
N PHE A 115 15.96 62.72 -72.71
CA PHE A 115 16.95 62.11 -73.59
C PHE A 115 18.14 61.59 -72.80
N ALA A 116 18.72 60.46 -73.25
CA ALA A 116 19.88 59.84 -72.63
C ALA A 116 20.98 59.58 -73.67
N VAL A 117 22.22 59.54 -73.20
CA VAL A 117 23.38 59.20 -74.04
C VAL A 117 23.83 57.79 -73.71
N VAL A 118 23.93 56.95 -74.74
CA VAL A 118 24.44 55.59 -74.67
C VAL A 118 25.72 55.50 -75.48
N GLU A 119 26.81 55.08 -74.84
CA GLU A 119 28.13 54.98 -75.47
C GLU A 119 28.34 53.55 -75.98
N VAL A 120 28.49 53.39 -77.31
CA VAL A 120 28.62 52.11 -77.99
C VAL A 120 29.76 52.22 -79.00
N ASP A 121 30.75 51.33 -78.91
CA ASP A 121 31.92 51.25 -79.82
C ASP A 121 32.64 52.60 -80.04
N GLY A 122 32.76 53.41 -79.00
CA GLY A 122 33.40 54.73 -79.02
C GLY A 122 32.52 55.88 -79.56
N VAL A 123 31.27 55.62 -79.95
CA VAL A 123 30.32 56.63 -80.43
C VAL A 123 29.24 56.88 -79.36
N SER A 124 28.96 58.15 -79.07
CA SER A 124 27.93 58.56 -78.11
C SER A 124 26.57 58.75 -78.82
N LYS A 125 25.69 57.76 -78.72
CA LYS A 125 24.34 57.81 -79.31
C LYS A 125 23.39 58.57 -78.39
N VAL A 126 22.72 59.60 -78.90
CA VAL A 126 21.68 60.36 -78.18
C VAL A 126 20.31 59.82 -78.60
N VAL A 127 19.57 59.26 -77.64
CA VAL A 127 18.30 58.55 -77.86
C VAL A 127 17.28 58.92 -76.77
N PRO A 128 15.97 58.69 -76.97
CA PRO A 128 14.98 58.78 -75.89
C PRO A 128 15.30 57.85 -74.71
N GLU A 129 15.02 58.27 -73.48
CA GLU A 129 15.31 57.48 -72.26
C GLU A 129 14.64 56.09 -72.29
N ALA A 130 13.50 55.96 -72.96
CA ALA A 130 12.83 54.66 -73.16
C ALA A 130 13.68 53.67 -73.96
N ASP A 131 14.28 54.11 -75.06
CA ASP A 131 15.06 53.27 -75.97
C ASP A 131 16.49 53.01 -75.43
N ALA A 132 17.02 53.96 -74.64
CA ALA A 132 18.32 53.83 -73.95
C ALA A 132 18.38 52.59 -73.02
N LYS A 133 17.24 52.13 -72.51
CA LYS A 133 17.12 50.95 -71.63
C LYS A 133 17.34 49.63 -72.38
N LEU A 134 17.10 49.61 -73.69
CA LEU A 134 17.26 48.42 -74.54
C LEU A 134 18.64 48.35 -75.20
N GLN A 135 19.32 49.49 -75.38
CA GLN A 135 20.66 49.59 -75.97
C GLN A 135 21.77 49.74 -74.92
N GLY A 136 21.45 49.55 -73.63
CA GLY A 136 22.25 50.00 -72.48
C GLY A 136 23.67 49.43 -72.37
N SER A 137 24.52 50.20 -71.67
CA SER A 137 25.93 49.92 -71.39
C SER A 137 26.16 48.57 -70.69
N PRO A 138 27.31 47.88 -70.89
CA PRO A 138 27.64 46.62 -70.21
C PRO A 138 27.43 46.66 -68.69
N VAL A 139 26.94 45.53 -68.15
CA VAL A 139 26.67 45.36 -66.72
C VAL A 139 27.96 45.47 -65.90
N THR A 140 28.02 46.48 -65.02
CA THR A 140 29.18 46.66 -64.13
C THR A 140 28.94 46.01 -62.77
N SER A 141 29.90 45.19 -62.34
CA SER A 141 30.02 44.63 -60.99
C SER A 141 31.03 45.40 -60.13
N GLY A 142 31.36 46.65 -60.50
CA GLY A 142 32.34 47.47 -59.78
C GLY A 142 32.14 48.99 -59.94
N ALA A 143 32.79 49.76 -59.07
CA ALA A 143 32.70 51.22 -59.00
C ALA A 143 33.54 51.91 -60.10
N GLY A 144 33.17 51.72 -61.37
CA GLY A 144 33.88 52.25 -62.55
C GLY A 144 33.02 53.09 -63.51
N ALA A 145 31.80 53.49 -63.12
CA ALA A 145 30.87 54.18 -64.00
C ALA A 145 31.07 55.71 -64.05
N ASN A 146 31.21 56.25 -65.27
CA ASN A 146 31.24 57.67 -65.55
C ASN A 146 29.92 58.35 -65.19
N SER A 147 29.99 59.55 -64.63
CA SER A 147 28.82 60.34 -64.21
C SER A 147 27.92 60.70 -65.38
N GLY A 148 26.60 60.68 -65.15
CA GLY A 148 25.57 61.05 -66.13
C GLY A 148 25.13 59.97 -67.12
N GLN A 149 25.80 58.82 -67.21
CA GLN A 149 25.36 57.69 -68.05
C GLN A 149 24.31 56.82 -67.35
N LEU A 150 23.40 56.22 -68.15
CA LEU A 150 22.44 55.20 -67.70
C LEU A 150 23.13 53.83 -67.67
N VAL A 151 23.14 53.16 -66.50
CA VAL A 151 23.90 51.92 -66.28
C VAL A 151 23.03 50.91 -65.51
N THR A 152 23.22 49.62 -65.78
CA THR A 152 22.65 48.54 -64.97
C THR A 152 23.72 48.00 -64.03
N GLN A 153 23.50 48.11 -62.71
CA GLN A 153 24.39 47.60 -61.67
C GLN A 153 23.71 46.50 -60.85
N VAL A 154 24.53 45.54 -60.42
CA VAL A 154 24.12 44.38 -59.62
C VAL A 154 24.65 44.53 -58.20
N PHE A 155 23.75 44.52 -57.21
CA PHE A 155 24.06 44.66 -55.78
C PHE A 155 23.72 43.35 -55.04
N LYS A 156 24.72 42.73 -54.42
CA LYS A 156 24.52 41.55 -53.55
C LYS A 156 24.42 41.98 -52.09
N LEU A 157 23.40 41.49 -51.38
CA LEU A 157 23.20 41.70 -49.95
C LEU A 157 23.65 40.47 -49.15
N ASN A 158 24.04 40.68 -47.88
CA ASN A 158 24.62 39.65 -47.02
C ASN A 158 23.76 39.35 -45.77
N TYR A 159 23.00 40.33 -45.30
CA TYR A 159 22.26 40.27 -44.03
C TYR A 159 20.77 40.58 -44.19
N GLU A 160 20.41 41.58 -45.01
CA GLU A 160 19.01 41.95 -45.26
C GLU A 160 18.48 41.32 -46.58
N SER A 161 17.17 41.12 -46.68
CA SER A 161 16.53 40.50 -47.85
C SER A 161 16.39 41.50 -49.01
N ALA A 162 16.77 41.06 -50.21
CA ALA A 162 16.65 41.85 -51.43
C ALA A 162 15.19 42.27 -51.71
N THR A 163 14.22 41.44 -51.34
CA THR A 163 12.78 41.75 -51.45
C THR A 163 12.36 42.86 -50.47
N ASN A 164 12.92 42.87 -49.25
CA ASN A 164 12.59 43.85 -48.22
C ASN A 164 13.15 45.25 -48.56
N LEU A 165 14.25 45.34 -49.30
CA LEU A 165 14.82 46.64 -49.72
C LEU A 165 14.09 47.28 -50.91
N VAL A 166 13.33 46.55 -51.73
CA VAL A 166 12.65 47.15 -52.90
C VAL A 166 11.70 48.29 -52.49
N PRO A 167 10.79 48.16 -51.50
CA PRO A 167 9.94 49.27 -51.05
C PRO A 167 10.73 50.47 -50.51
N VAL A 168 11.88 50.22 -49.86
CA VAL A 168 12.74 51.27 -49.27
C VAL A 168 13.49 52.05 -50.35
N LEU A 169 13.96 51.37 -51.40
CA LEU A 169 14.74 51.97 -52.48
C LEU A 169 13.89 52.53 -53.63
N ARG A 170 12.64 52.07 -53.80
CA ARG A 170 11.75 52.52 -54.89
C ARG A 170 11.55 54.05 -54.96
N PRO A 171 11.43 54.81 -53.84
CA PRO A 171 11.32 56.27 -53.88
C PRO A 171 12.61 56.99 -54.32
N MET A 172 13.77 56.31 -54.29
CA MET A 172 15.06 56.89 -54.68
C MET A 172 15.39 56.70 -56.17
N ILE A 173 14.64 55.86 -56.87
CA ILE A 173 14.86 55.50 -58.27
C ILE A 173 13.86 56.25 -59.15
N ALA A 174 14.28 56.66 -60.36
CA ALA A 174 13.36 57.34 -61.29
C ALA A 174 12.12 56.45 -61.59
N PRO A 175 10.88 56.99 -61.61
CA PRO A 175 9.67 56.17 -61.74
C PRO A 175 9.67 55.23 -62.97
N ASN A 176 10.26 55.69 -64.07
CA ASN A 176 10.36 55.01 -65.36
C ASN A 176 11.45 53.90 -65.39
N ASN A 177 12.21 53.70 -64.32
CA ASN A 177 13.37 52.81 -64.28
C ASN A 177 13.08 51.52 -63.49
N PRO A 178 13.57 50.34 -63.93
CA PRO A 178 13.31 49.06 -63.28
C PRO A 178 14.22 48.81 -62.07
N ILE A 179 13.66 48.10 -61.08
CA ILE A 179 14.36 47.52 -59.93
C ILE A 179 13.83 46.11 -59.73
N ASN A 180 14.70 45.11 -59.88
CA ASN A 180 14.36 43.69 -59.75
C ASN A 180 15.16 43.07 -58.61
N ALA A 181 14.49 42.43 -57.66
CA ALA A 181 15.13 41.65 -56.60
C ALA A 181 15.05 40.15 -56.91
N TYR A 182 16.19 39.47 -56.89
CA TYR A 182 16.31 38.02 -56.97
C TYR A 182 16.54 37.46 -55.56
N PRO A 183 15.53 36.85 -54.92
CA PRO A 183 15.66 36.37 -53.54
C PRO A 183 16.60 35.16 -53.44
N GLY A 184 16.66 34.30 -54.47
CA GLY A 184 17.44 33.05 -54.44
C GLY A 184 18.96 33.22 -54.32
N ASN A 185 19.51 34.38 -54.73
CA ASN A 185 20.91 34.76 -54.55
C ASN A 185 21.06 36.12 -53.83
N ASN A 186 20.00 36.55 -53.13
CA ASN A 186 19.89 37.80 -52.37
C ASN A 186 20.48 39.04 -53.08
N THR A 187 20.08 39.24 -54.35
CA THR A 187 20.70 40.22 -55.25
C THR A 187 19.66 41.16 -55.85
N LEU A 188 19.93 42.48 -55.85
CA LEU A 188 19.16 43.47 -56.60
C LEU A 188 19.87 43.82 -57.92
N VAL A 189 19.08 43.94 -58.99
CA VAL A 189 19.49 44.52 -60.25
C VAL A 189 18.77 45.85 -60.42
N ILE A 190 19.53 46.93 -60.57
CA ILE A 190 19.01 48.30 -60.64
C ILE A 190 19.58 48.99 -61.88
N THR A 191 18.71 49.52 -62.73
CA THR A 191 19.09 50.31 -63.91
C THR A 191 18.80 51.78 -63.64
N ASP A 192 19.81 52.60 -63.46
CA ASP A 192 19.63 54.05 -63.22
C ASP A 192 20.89 54.84 -63.60
N TYR A 193 20.83 56.17 -63.50
CA TYR A 193 21.99 57.03 -63.75
C TYR A 193 23.11 56.75 -62.75
N ALA A 194 24.36 56.67 -63.23
CA ALA A 194 25.55 56.27 -62.45
C ALA A 194 25.72 57.01 -61.10
N ASP A 195 25.36 58.29 -61.03
CA ASP A 195 25.47 59.10 -59.81
C ASP A 195 24.33 58.87 -58.83
N ASN A 196 23.19 58.33 -59.29
CA ASN A 196 22.13 57.85 -58.40
C ASN A 196 22.46 56.45 -57.86
N LEU A 197 23.02 55.57 -58.69
CA LEU A 197 23.51 54.26 -58.25
C LEU A 197 24.55 54.37 -57.13
N LYS A 198 25.44 55.38 -57.16
CA LYS A 198 26.38 55.68 -56.06
C LYS A 198 25.67 56.06 -54.75
N ARG A 199 24.54 56.79 -54.81
CA ARG A 199 23.73 57.11 -53.62
C ARG A 199 23.00 55.89 -53.08
N ILE A 200 22.41 55.09 -53.97
CA ILE A 200 21.73 53.83 -53.63
C ILE A 200 22.71 52.83 -53.00
N ALA A 201 23.94 52.73 -53.53
CA ALA A 201 25.01 51.91 -52.96
C ALA A 201 25.32 52.27 -51.50
N ASN A 202 25.43 53.56 -51.19
CA ASN A 202 25.67 54.03 -49.81
C ASN A 202 24.50 53.71 -48.88
N VAL A 203 23.25 53.84 -49.35
CA VAL A 203 22.06 53.45 -48.57
C VAL A 203 22.06 51.94 -48.31
N ILE A 204 22.29 51.12 -49.35
CA ILE A 204 22.42 49.67 -49.22
C ILE A 204 23.49 49.30 -48.19
N ALA A 205 24.70 49.89 -48.28
CA ALA A 205 25.79 49.64 -47.34
C ALA A 205 25.50 50.09 -45.89
N SER A 206 24.56 51.02 -45.69
CA SER A 206 24.12 51.45 -44.36
C SER A 206 22.98 50.61 -43.77
N VAL A 207 22.27 49.83 -44.60
CA VAL A 207 21.11 49.02 -44.20
C VAL A 207 21.46 47.52 -44.16
N ASP A 208 22.33 47.02 -45.04
CA ASP A 208 22.86 45.65 -45.04
C ASP A 208 23.88 45.46 -43.90
N THR A 209 23.38 45.56 -42.66
CA THR A 209 24.14 45.40 -41.42
C THR A 209 23.72 44.11 -40.70
N PRO A 210 24.59 43.50 -39.87
CA PRO A 210 24.26 42.24 -39.22
C PRO A 210 23.08 42.38 -38.24
N SER A 211 21.94 41.78 -38.58
CA SER A 211 20.80 41.70 -37.67
C SER A 211 21.19 40.93 -36.39
N ALA A 212 20.96 41.53 -35.23
CA ALA A 212 21.54 41.12 -33.95
C ALA A 212 20.83 39.93 -33.30
N ILE A 213 20.92 38.75 -33.94
CA ILE A 213 20.39 37.48 -33.43
C ILE A 213 21.13 37.10 -32.14
N ALA A 214 20.55 37.44 -31.00
CA ALA A 214 21.04 37.07 -29.69
C ALA A 214 20.63 35.63 -29.38
N THR A 215 21.63 34.76 -29.20
CA THR A 215 21.45 33.40 -28.70
C THR A 215 22.07 33.30 -27.31
N ASP A 216 21.39 32.65 -26.36
CA ASP A 216 21.84 32.46 -24.98
C ASP A 216 21.55 31.02 -24.51
N LEU A 217 22.31 30.52 -23.53
CA LEU A 217 22.20 29.17 -23.00
C LEU A 217 22.08 29.25 -21.48
N ILE A 218 20.94 28.81 -20.93
CA ILE A 218 20.64 28.90 -19.50
C ILE A 218 20.45 27.49 -18.94
N GLU A 219 21.34 27.10 -18.02
CA GLU A 219 21.22 25.88 -17.21
C GLU A 219 20.10 26.03 -16.17
N ILE A 220 19.23 25.02 -16.04
CA ILE A 220 18.09 24.99 -15.11
C ILE A 220 18.45 24.07 -13.94
N LYS A 221 18.27 24.55 -12.69
CA LYS A 221 18.76 23.88 -11.47
C LYS A 221 17.70 23.10 -10.70
N TYR A 222 16.45 23.52 -10.76
CA TYR A 222 15.33 22.94 -10.02
C TYR A 222 14.18 22.51 -10.95
N GLY A 223 13.94 23.26 -12.02
CA GLY A 223 12.95 22.92 -13.05
C GLY A 223 13.45 21.88 -14.08
N ILE A 224 12.51 21.30 -14.83
CA ILE A 224 12.81 20.48 -16.01
C ILE A 224 12.85 21.40 -17.24
N ALA A 225 13.95 21.39 -17.99
CA ALA A 225 14.16 22.35 -19.09
C ALA A 225 13.11 22.26 -20.21
N THR A 226 12.55 21.07 -20.48
CA THR A 226 11.45 20.89 -21.46
C THR A 226 10.23 21.73 -21.11
N ASP A 227 9.86 21.70 -19.83
CA ASP A 227 8.62 22.27 -19.31
C ASP A 227 8.78 23.79 -19.19
N VAL A 228 9.96 24.23 -18.72
CA VAL A 228 10.36 25.63 -18.73
C VAL A 228 10.38 26.20 -20.15
N ALA A 229 10.99 25.52 -21.13
CA ALA A 229 11.02 26.00 -22.52
C ALA A 229 9.62 26.09 -23.17
N ALA A 230 8.76 25.11 -22.91
CA ALA A 230 7.37 25.12 -23.38
C ALA A 230 6.55 26.25 -22.75
N LEU A 231 6.68 26.45 -21.44
CA LEU A 231 5.97 27.51 -20.69
C LEU A 231 6.48 28.90 -21.10
N VAL A 232 7.80 29.09 -21.21
CA VAL A 232 8.42 30.34 -21.66
C VAL A 232 7.98 30.69 -23.08
N THR A 233 8.02 29.74 -24.01
CA THR A 233 7.52 29.97 -25.40
C THR A 233 6.04 30.36 -25.39
N LYS A 234 5.20 29.67 -24.61
CA LYS A 234 3.77 29.96 -24.48
C LYS A 234 3.47 31.34 -23.87
N LEU A 235 4.36 31.89 -23.03
CA LEU A 235 4.20 33.23 -22.45
C LEU A 235 4.83 34.36 -23.28
N LEU A 236 5.79 34.06 -24.16
CA LEU A 236 6.57 35.07 -24.91
C LEU A 236 6.27 35.14 -26.41
N ASP A 237 5.52 34.18 -26.98
CA ASP A 237 5.07 34.25 -28.37
C ASP A 237 3.91 35.26 -28.54
N PRO A 238 4.06 36.35 -29.32
CA PRO A 238 3.05 37.39 -29.51
C PRO A 238 1.87 36.97 -30.43
N GLY A 239 1.54 35.69 -30.45
CA GLY A 239 0.41 35.12 -31.21
C GLY A 239 0.53 35.20 -32.73
N THR A 240 -0.50 34.72 -33.41
CA THR A 240 -0.54 34.56 -34.88
C THR A 240 -0.60 35.88 -35.68
N GLY A 241 -0.72 37.03 -35.01
CA GLY A 241 -0.62 38.36 -35.62
C GLY A 241 0.71 39.09 -35.33
N GLY A 242 1.58 38.54 -34.48
CA GLY A 242 2.84 39.18 -34.11
C GLY A 242 3.88 39.11 -35.22
N ASP A 243 4.52 40.26 -35.49
CA ASP A 243 5.69 40.44 -36.34
C ASP A 243 6.73 39.32 -36.10
N ALA A 244 7.14 38.65 -37.18
CA ALA A 244 8.07 37.52 -37.11
C ALA A 244 9.43 37.92 -36.51
N THR A 245 9.83 39.19 -36.65
CA THR A 245 11.06 39.73 -36.03
C THR A 245 10.95 39.90 -34.52
N GLN A 246 9.78 39.69 -33.89
CA GLN A 246 9.58 39.90 -32.45
C GLN A 246 9.44 38.62 -31.63
N ARG A 247 9.36 37.46 -32.29
CA ARG A 247 9.15 36.16 -31.63
C ARG A 247 10.42 35.70 -30.91
N ILE A 248 10.25 35.14 -29.73
CA ILE A 248 11.32 34.56 -28.92
C ILE A 248 11.11 33.06 -28.93
N THR A 249 12.12 32.31 -29.37
CA THR A 249 12.07 30.85 -29.43
C THR A 249 12.95 30.29 -28.31
N ALA A 250 12.35 29.46 -27.45
CA ALA A 250 13.05 28.70 -26.42
C ALA A 250 13.07 27.22 -26.80
N VAL A 251 14.23 26.57 -26.73
CA VAL A 251 14.41 25.15 -27.05
C VAL A 251 15.20 24.49 -25.93
N ALA A 252 14.70 23.39 -25.37
CA ALA A 252 15.41 22.64 -24.34
C ALA A 252 16.43 21.67 -24.95
N ASP A 253 17.64 21.63 -24.37
CA ASP A 253 18.51 20.44 -24.42
C ASP A 253 18.29 19.62 -23.14
N PRO A 254 17.52 18.51 -23.19
CA PRO A 254 17.26 17.68 -22.01
C PRO A 254 18.52 16.94 -21.51
N ARG A 255 19.57 16.81 -22.33
CA ARG A 255 20.85 16.17 -21.94
C ARG A 255 21.67 17.03 -20.97
N THR A 256 21.48 18.34 -20.99
CA THR A 256 22.18 19.31 -20.12
C THR A 256 21.24 20.07 -19.18
N ASN A 257 19.96 19.68 -19.15
CA ASN A 257 18.87 20.42 -18.50
C ASN A 257 18.95 21.95 -18.73
N SER A 258 19.20 22.34 -19.98
CA SER A 258 19.41 23.75 -20.34
C SER A 258 18.41 24.23 -21.41
N VAL A 259 18.08 25.51 -21.37
CA VAL A 259 17.23 26.17 -22.36
C VAL A 259 18.10 27.07 -23.22
N LEU A 260 18.13 26.78 -24.54
CA LEU A 260 18.62 27.71 -25.54
C LEU A 260 17.53 28.74 -25.83
N LEU A 261 17.86 30.01 -25.67
CA LEU A 261 17.04 31.13 -26.11
C LEU A 261 17.57 31.69 -27.43
N ARG A 262 16.67 31.96 -28.37
CA ARG A 262 16.94 32.73 -29.60
C ARG A 262 15.98 33.91 -29.67
N ALA A 263 16.53 35.11 -29.77
CA ALA A 263 15.78 36.34 -29.96
C ALA A 263 16.47 37.27 -30.98
N SER A 264 15.69 38.05 -31.71
CA SER A 264 16.14 39.12 -32.61
C SER A 264 16.76 40.34 -31.92
N SER A 265 16.67 40.41 -30.59
CA SER A 265 17.07 41.57 -29.81
C SER A 265 17.69 41.14 -28.48
N PRO A 266 18.90 41.62 -28.14
CA PRO A 266 19.52 41.38 -26.84
C PRO A 266 18.65 41.81 -25.64
N ALA A 267 17.78 42.81 -25.80
CA ALA A 267 16.86 43.25 -24.74
C ALA A 267 15.76 42.21 -24.45
N ARG A 268 15.19 41.59 -25.49
CA ARG A 268 14.21 40.49 -25.36
C ARG A 268 14.83 39.25 -24.74
N ASN A 269 16.11 38.98 -25.04
CA ASN A 269 16.83 37.84 -24.46
C ASN A 269 17.02 37.99 -22.94
N LYS A 270 17.31 39.22 -22.46
CA LYS A 270 17.35 39.51 -21.01
C LYS A 270 16.01 39.27 -20.31
N LEU A 271 14.90 39.72 -20.90
CA LEU A 271 13.55 39.49 -20.37
C LEU A 271 13.27 37.98 -20.23
N ALA A 272 13.57 37.20 -21.26
CA ALA A 272 13.39 35.75 -21.24
C ALA A 272 14.27 35.06 -20.17
N ARG A 273 15.53 35.50 -20.01
CA ARG A 273 16.42 35.05 -18.93
C ARG A 273 15.85 35.39 -17.54
N ASP A 274 15.36 36.60 -17.33
CA ASP A 274 14.78 37.04 -16.05
C ASP A 274 13.46 36.31 -15.72
N LEU A 275 12.69 35.89 -16.73
CA LEU A 275 11.53 35.02 -16.53
C LEU A 275 11.96 33.60 -16.15
N ILE A 276 12.94 33.02 -16.84
CA ILE A 276 13.49 31.69 -16.50
C ILE A 276 14.01 31.68 -15.06
N ALA A 277 14.74 32.71 -14.63
CA ALA A 277 15.23 32.85 -13.26
C ALA A 277 14.11 32.98 -12.20
N LYS A 278 12.88 33.36 -12.59
CA LYS A 278 11.70 33.37 -11.71
C LYS A 278 10.90 32.07 -11.74
N LEU A 279 11.09 31.24 -12.77
CA LEU A 279 10.48 29.91 -12.89
C LEU A 279 11.35 28.83 -12.23
N ASP A 280 12.68 28.95 -12.35
CA ASP A 280 13.66 28.05 -11.74
C ASP A 280 13.89 28.36 -10.25
N ASN A 281 12.81 28.29 -9.47
CA ASN A 281 12.84 28.40 -8.01
C ASN A 281 12.88 26.99 -7.36
N PRO A 282 13.54 26.84 -6.20
CA PRO A 282 13.49 25.60 -5.45
C PRO A 282 12.07 25.36 -4.92
N ALA A 283 11.35 24.41 -5.51
CA ALA A 283 10.08 23.96 -4.97
C ALA A 283 10.27 23.45 -3.53
N ALA A 284 9.50 23.96 -2.59
CA ALA A 284 9.37 23.32 -1.27
C ALA A 284 8.96 21.85 -1.47
N ARG A 285 9.53 20.93 -0.68
CA ARG A 285 9.48 19.47 -0.92
C ARG A 285 8.05 18.88 -0.93
N ALA A 286 7.35 19.07 -2.05
CA ALA A 286 6.09 18.45 -2.38
C ALA A 286 6.36 17.16 -3.19
N THR A 287 6.96 16.17 -2.54
CA THR A 287 6.90 14.80 -3.07
C THR A 287 5.45 14.34 -2.97
N ASN A 288 4.78 14.14 -4.11
CA ASN A 288 3.39 13.65 -4.11
C ASN A 288 3.23 12.30 -3.38
N MET A 289 4.32 11.55 -3.22
CA MET A 289 4.42 10.35 -2.38
C MET A 289 4.46 10.70 -0.89
N HIS A 290 3.50 10.16 -0.14
CA HIS A 290 3.37 10.21 1.31
C HIS A 290 3.34 8.80 1.88
N VAL A 291 3.97 8.58 3.04
CA VAL A 291 3.91 7.30 3.78
C VAL A 291 3.14 7.52 5.07
N VAL A 292 2.08 6.74 5.29
CA VAL A 292 1.22 6.81 6.47
C VAL A 292 1.31 5.49 7.24
N TYR A 293 1.75 5.57 8.49
CA TYR A 293 1.79 4.43 9.42
C TYR A 293 0.44 4.31 10.13
N LEU A 294 -0.22 3.15 10.00
CA LEU A 294 -1.46 2.87 10.71
C LEU A 294 -1.18 2.35 12.13
N ARG A 295 -2.06 2.68 13.08
CA ARG A 295 -1.95 2.34 14.50
C ARG A 295 -2.88 1.20 14.92
N ASN A 296 -4.05 1.11 14.29
CA ASN A 296 -5.13 0.20 14.66
C ASN A 296 -5.70 -0.57 13.46
N ALA A 297 -5.74 0.06 12.28
CA ALA A 297 -6.26 -0.53 11.05
C ALA A 297 -5.18 -1.33 10.29
N GLU A 298 -5.63 -2.25 9.44
CA GLU A 298 -4.76 -3.07 8.58
C GLU A 298 -4.63 -2.44 7.19
N ALA A 299 -3.40 -2.20 6.74
CA ALA A 299 -3.11 -1.44 5.54
C ALA A 299 -3.76 -2.02 4.26
N VAL A 300 -3.79 -3.35 4.14
CA VAL A 300 -4.37 -4.06 2.98
C VAL A 300 -5.87 -3.79 2.86
N LYS A 301 -6.61 -3.91 3.97
CA LYS A 301 -8.06 -3.66 4.04
C LYS A 301 -8.37 -2.17 3.84
N LEU A 302 -7.58 -1.28 4.44
CA LEU A 302 -7.82 0.17 4.34
C LEU A 302 -7.53 0.69 2.92
N ALA A 303 -6.50 0.19 2.24
CA ALA A 303 -6.23 0.53 0.84
C ALA A 303 -7.34 0.08 -0.12
N GLU A 304 -8.00 -1.06 0.14
CA GLU A 304 -9.17 -1.51 -0.62
C GLU A 304 -10.38 -0.56 -0.45
N VAL A 305 -10.63 -0.07 0.76
CA VAL A 305 -11.68 0.94 1.03
C VAL A 305 -11.37 2.26 0.33
N LEU A 306 -10.13 2.77 0.45
CA LEU A 306 -9.72 4.02 -0.22
C LEU A 306 -9.79 3.92 -1.75
N ARG A 307 -9.51 2.75 -2.34
CA ARG A 307 -9.70 2.50 -3.78
C ARG A 307 -11.16 2.66 -4.20
N GLY A 308 -12.11 2.20 -3.39
CA GLY A 308 -13.54 2.38 -3.64
C GLY A 308 -13.96 3.86 -3.63
N VAL A 309 -13.43 4.63 -2.67
CA VAL A 309 -13.66 6.09 -2.59
C VAL A 309 -13.05 6.81 -3.81
N LEU A 310 -11.80 6.50 -4.16
CA LEU A 310 -11.04 7.17 -5.21
C LEU A 310 -11.55 6.90 -6.64
N THR A 311 -12.29 5.81 -6.85
CA THR A 311 -12.89 5.46 -8.15
C THR A 311 -14.34 5.88 -8.30
N GLY A 312 -15.06 6.10 -7.20
CA GLY A 312 -16.53 6.09 -7.18
C GLY A 312 -17.14 4.71 -7.50
N GLN A 313 -16.30 3.69 -7.78
CA GLN A 313 -16.71 2.34 -8.12
C GLN A 313 -16.75 1.52 -6.82
N SER A 314 -17.89 1.56 -6.14
CA SER A 314 -18.13 0.73 -4.95
C SER A 314 -17.86 -0.74 -5.28
N GLY A 315 -16.91 -1.33 -4.56
CA GLY A 315 -16.37 -2.65 -4.92
C GLY A 315 -17.43 -3.75 -4.81
N THR A 316 -17.84 -4.31 -5.95
CA THR A 316 -18.57 -5.57 -6.00
C THR A 316 -17.65 -6.68 -5.47
N GLY A 317 -17.79 -7.01 -4.19
CA GLY A 317 -16.92 -7.97 -3.51
C GLY A 317 -17.08 -9.38 -4.06
N THR A 318 -16.11 -9.82 -4.87
CA THR A 318 -16.03 -11.19 -5.39
C THR A 318 -15.62 -12.17 -4.29
N MET A 319 -16.55 -12.56 -3.43
CA MET A 319 -16.47 -13.81 -2.68
C MET A 319 -17.19 -14.91 -3.48
N GLY A 320 -16.54 -16.05 -3.66
CA GLY A 320 -17.07 -17.14 -4.48
C GLY A 320 -18.09 -18.01 -3.75
N GLY A 321 -18.93 -18.72 -4.52
CA GLY A 321 -19.68 -19.86 -4.03
C GLY A 321 -21.20 -19.76 -4.03
N THR A 322 -21.83 -19.67 -5.20
CA THR A 322 -22.89 -20.59 -5.66
C THR A 322 -23.28 -20.25 -7.11
N GLY A 323 -23.78 -21.22 -7.87
CA GLY A 323 -24.00 -21.07 -9.31
C GLY A 323 -25.46 -20.86 -9.69
N SER A 324 -25.70 -20.07 -10.75
CA SER A 324 -26.81 -20.32 -11.66
C SER A 324 -26.45 -19.87 -13.08
N LEU A 325 -27.04 -20.56 -14.05
CA LEU A 325 -27.05 -20.24 -15.47
C LEU A 325 -27.79 -18.90 -15.70
N GLY A 326 -27.30 -18.05 -16.61
CA GLY A 326 -27.90 -16.71 -16.80
C GLY A 326 -27.50 -15.97 -18.08
N GLY A 327 -28.12 -16.35 -19.21
CA GLY A 327 -28.38 -15.50 -20.39
C GLY A 327 -27.27 -14.59 -20.95
N GLY A 328 -26.61 -15.02 -22.03
CA GLY A 328 -25.99 -14.09 -22.98
C GLY A 328 -27.03 -13.58 -24.00
N MET A 329 -27.13 -12.27 -24.23
CA MET A 329 -28.12 -11.72 -25.18
C MET A 329 -27.71 -10.40 -25.87
N SER A 330 -26.59 -10.40 -26.60
CA SER A 330 -26.29 -9.44 -27.67
C SER A 330 -25.11 -9.96 -28.51
N GLY A 331 -25.14 -10.02 -29.83
CA GLY A 331 -26.21 -9.70 -30.79
C GLY A 331 -25.58 -9.58 -32.18
N GLY A 332 -25.93 -10.49 -33.10
CA GLY A 332 -25.28 -10.55 -34.42
C GLY A 332 -25.72 -11.78 -35.23
N LEU A 333 -26.69 -11.61 -36.12
CA LEU A 333 -27.07 -12.63 -37.09
C LEU A 333 -26.09 -12.62 -38.27
N GLY A 334 -25.69 -13.80 -38.75
CA GLY A 334 -24.70 -13.96 -39.81
C GLY A 334 -24.73 -15.33 -40.49
N THR A 335 -25.87 -15.65 -41.13
CA THR A 335 -26.06 -16.60 -42.26
C THR A 335 -24.94 -17.64 -42.57
N GLY A 336 -25.23 -18.95 -42.48
CA GLY A 336 -24.19 -19.98 -42.74
C GLY A 336 -24.60 -21.44 -43.02
N LEU A 337 -25.83 -21.71 -43.49
CA LEU A 337 -26.27 -22.92 -44.25
C LEU A 337 -25.51 -24.28 -44.10
N GLY A 338 -26.19 -25.28 -43.53
CA GLY A 338 -25.95 -26.72 -43.76
C GLY A 338 -24.96 -27.42 -42.81
N GLY A 339 -25.07 -28.74 -42.58
CA GLY A 339 -26.11 -29.68 -43.00
C GLY A 339 -25.58 -31.10 -43.20
N SER A 340 -26.23 -32.09 -42.54
CA SER A 340 -25.81 -33.51 -42.49
C SER A 340 -24.46 -33.75 -41.76
N THR A 341 -24.12 -34.93 -41.25
CA THR A 341 -24.87 -36.18 -40.99
C THR A 341 -24.67 -36.58 -39.51
N GLY A 342 -25.57 -37.40 -38.97
CA GLY A 342 -25.28 -38.15 -37.74
C GLY A 342 -25.36 -39.66 -38.01
N LEU A 343 -24.65 -40.47 -37.23
CA LEU A 343 -25.08 -41.82 -36.83
C LEU A 343 -24.19 -42.37 -35.69
N SER A 344 -24.75 -43.31 -34.93
CA SER A 344 -24.07 -44.31 -34.08
C SER A 344 -23.21 -43.80 -32.92
N GLY A 345 -23.72 -44.02 -31.70
CA GLY A 345 -22.84 -44.26 -30.55
C GLY A 345 -22.59 -45.76 -30.38
N ASN A 346 -21.57 -46.13 -29.61
CA ASN A 346 -21.61 -47.34 -28.80
C ASN A 346 -20.77 -47.17 -27.53
N SER A 347 -21.23 -47.72 -26.41
CA SER A 347 -20.58 -47.62 -25.11
C SER A 347 -19.97 -48.97 -24.73
N THR A 348 -18.66 -49.14 -24.95
CA THR A 348 -17.91 -50.30 -24.45
C THR A 348 -16.57 -49.87 -23.88
N SER A 349 -16.29 -50.31 -22.65
CA SER A 349 -15.08 -50.01 -21.90
C SER A 349 -13.85 -50.77 -22.41
N SER A 350 -12.70 -50.10 -22.45
CA SER A 350 -11.43 -50.74 -22.10
C SER A 350 -10.46 -49.71 -21.52
N LEU A 351 -9.72 -50.10 -20.48
CA LEU A 351 -8.54 -49.38 -20.03
C LEU A 351 -7.35 -49.98 -20.76
N SER A 352 -6.58 -49.19 -21.50
CA SER A 352 -5.14 -49.41 -21.55
C SER A 352 -4.35 -48.17 -21.99
N ASN A 353 -3.50 -47.73 -21.06
CA ASN A 353 -2.19 -47.14 -21.25
C ASN A 353 -1.61 -47.12 -22.69
N ASN A 354 -1.24 -45.92 -23.17
CA ASN A 354 0.13 -45.75 -23.68
C ASN A 354 0.64 -44.32 -23.45
N SER A 355 1.95 -44.20 -23.26
CA SER A 355 2.71 -42.95 -23.20
C SER A 355 2.92 -42.34 -24.60
N ASN A 356 3.27 -41.05 -24.65
CA ASN A 356 4.54 -40.72 -25.29
C ASN A 356 5.24 -39.52 -24.66
N THR A 357 6.54 -39.66 -24.38
CA THR A 357 7.43 -38.58 -23.94
C THR A 357 8.43 -38.29 -25.05
N SER A 358 8.36 -37.11 -25.66
CA SER A 358 9.30 -36.70 -26.70
C SER A 358 9.76 -35.25 -26.53
N SER A 359 10.88 -35.12 -25.82
CA SER A 359 12.15 -34.59 -26.36
C SER A 359 12.19 -33.18 -26.96
N THR A 360 12.95 -32.30 -26.29
CA THR A 360 13.41 -31.01 -26.81
C THR A 360 14.94 -30.95 -26.84
N SER A 361 15.52 -31.38 -27.96
CA SER A 361 16.87 -30.94 -28.35
C SER A 361 16.78 -29.52 -28.91
N GLY A 362 17.74 -28.66 -28.56
CA GLY A 362 17.72 -27.25 -28.95
C GLY A 362 18.18 -27.01 -30.39
N ALA A 363 17.56 -26.04 -31.05
CA ALA A 363 18.07 -25.41 -32.27
C ALA A 363 17.91 -23.89 -32.14
N LEU A 364 18.99 -23.14 -32.43
CA LEU A 364 19.02 -21.68 -32.38
C LEU A 364 18.99 -21.13 -33.81
N GLY A 365 18.07 -20.21 -34.06
CA GLY A 365 17.93 -19.46 -35.31
C GLY A 365 16.73 -18.53 -35.17
N GLY A 366 16.93 -17.22 -35.36
CA GLY A 366 15.88 -16.23 -35.13
C GLY A 366 15.81 -15.19 -36.23
N THR A 367 14.74 -14.40 -36.23
CA THR A 367 14.62 -13.15 -37.00
C THR A 367 13.58 -12.20 -36.39
N THR A 368 13.90 -10.91 -36.43
CA THR A 368 13.02 -9.72 -36.54
C THR A 368 11.56 -9.78 -36.03
N GLY A 369 11.23 -8.92 -35.06
CA GLY A 369 9.85 -8.49 -34.80
C GLY A 369 9.76 -7.42 -33.70
N LEU A 370 9.44 -6.17 -34.05
CA LEU A 370 9.10 -5.11 -33.08
C LEU A 370 7.58 -5.09 -32.87
N GLY A 371 7.11 -4.97 -31.61
CA GLY A 371 5.68 -4.73 -31.35
C GLY A 371 5.21 -5.10 -29.95
N GLY A 372 5.45 -4.24 -28.96
CA GLY A 372 4.55 -4.15 -27.80
C GLY A 372 3.26 -3.39 -28.18
N SER A 373 2.14 -3.51 -27.49
CA SER A 373 1.96 -4.10 -26.16
C SER A 373 0.59 -4.76 -26.01
N GLY A 374 0.53 -5.97 -25.45
CA GLY A 374 -0.70 -6.65 -25.06
C GLY A 374 -0.43 -7.53 -23.84
N ALA A 375 -0.83 -7.07 -22.65
CA ALA A 375 -0.45 -7.70 -21.40
C ALA A 375 -1.27 -8.99 -21.15
N LEU A 376 -0.58 -10.13 -21.10
CA LEU A 376 -1.11 -11.40 -20.62
C LEU A 376 -0.30 -11.86 -19.40
N GLY A 377 -1.01 -12.14 -18.32
CA GLY A 377 -0.46 -12.58 -17.05
C GLY A 377 -1.43 -12.24 -15.92
N GLY A 378 -1.71 -13.13 -14.97
CA GLY A 378 -1.12 -14.45 -14.75
C GLY A 378 -1.18 -14.75 -13.27
N GLY A 379 -2.24 -15.40 -12.81
CA GLY A 379 -2.57 -15.48 -11.38
C GLY A 379 -1.53 -16.23 -10.57
N THR A 380 -0.74 -15.50 -9.78
CA THR A 380 0.05 -16.06 -8.66
C THR A 380 -0.26 -15.24 -7.41
N THR A 381 -0.88 -15.88 -6.42
CA THR A 381 -1.15 -15.28 -5.11
C THR A 381 0.12 -15.27 -4.28
N GLN A 382 0.91 -14.20 -4.42
CA GLN A 382 2.01 -13.88 -3.52
C GLN A 382 1.61 -12.65 -2.70
N ALA A 383 1.86 -12.69 -1.38
CA ALA A 383 1.52 -11.58 -0.49
C ALA A 383 2.46 -10.40 -0.76
N GLY A 384 1.95 -9.35 -1.42
CA GLY A 384 2.71 -8.13 -1.68
C GLY A 384 1.96 -7.12 -2.53
N SER A 385 1.63 -5.97 -1.93
CA SER A 385 1.40 -4.69 -2.62
C SER A 385 0.30 -4.66 -3.71
N THR A 386 -0.96 -4.48 -3.29
CA THR A 386 -2.07 -4.07 -4.16
C THR A 386 -1.93 -2.61 -4.62
N VAL A 387 -1.15 -2.36 -5.67
CA VAL A 387 -1.02 -1.02 -6.28
C VAL A 387 -2.28 -0.69 -7.07
N PHE A 388 -2.89 0.48 -6.81
CA PHE A 388 -3.98 1.03 -7.60
C PHE A 388 -3.73 2.49 -7.99
N THR A 389 -4.22 2.91 -9.17
CA THR A 389 -4.12 4.27 -9.71
C THR A 389 -5.48 4.75 -10.21
N GLY A 390 -5.98 5.89 -9.71
CA GLY A 390 -7.24 6.50 -10.13
C GLY A 390 -7.33 7.97 -9.68
N GLY A 391 -8.08 8.80 -10.41
CA GLY A 391 -8.27 10.22 -10.05
C GLY A 391 -7.00 11.09 -9.99
N GLY A 392 -5.87 10.60 -10.53
CA GLY A 392 -4.56 11.25 -10.37
C GLY A 392 -3.82 10.90 -9.06
N ALA A 393 -4.36 9.99 -8.26
CA ALA A 393 -3.70 9.44 -7.07
C ALA A 393 -3.40 7.94 -7.22
N THR A 394 -2.39 7.46 -6.50
CA THR A 394 -2.13 6.03 -6.28
C THR A 394 -2.20 5.70 -4.79
N VAL A 395 -2.66 4.50 -4.46
CA VAL A 395 -2.66 3.96 -3.10
C VAL A 395 -2.12 2.53 -3.16
N GLN A 396 -1.20 2.23 -2.25
CA GLN A 396 -0.48 0.96 -2.16
C GLN A 396 -0.28 0.61 -0.68
N ALA A 397 -0.60 -0.63 -0.30
CA ALA A 397 -0.36 -1.12 1.06
C ALA A 397 0.91 -1.97 1.13
N ASP A 398 1.75 -1.74 2.14
CA ASP A 398 2.71 -2.73 2.61
C ASP A 398 2.17 -3.41 3.89
N ALA A 399 1.91 -4.71 3.78
CA ALA A 399 1.49 -5.54 4.89
C ALA A 399 2.61 -5.81 5.91
N THR A 400 3.88 -5.65 5.50
CA THR A 400 5.05 -5.95 6.33
C THR A 400 5.28 -4.89 7.40
N THR A 401 5.16 -3.62 7.04
CA THR A 401 5.28 -2.46 7.95
C THR A 401 3.93 -1.90 8.42
N ASN A 402 2.81 -2.45 7.91
CA ASN A 402 1.46 -1.92 8.08
C ASN A 402 1.33 -0.43 7.69
N THR A 403 1.88 -0.08 6.53
CA THR A 403 1.86 1.29 6.00
C THR A 403 1.05 1.42 4.71
N LEU A 404 0.49 2.60 4.49
CA LEU A 404 0.01 3.03 3.18
C LEU A 404 1.03 3.99 2.55
N ILE A 405 1.39 3.68 1.31
CA ILE A 405 2.12 4.56 0.40
C ILE A 405 1.07 5.21 -0.51
N ILE A 406 0.97 6.53 -0.48
CA ILE A 406 -0.06 7.31 -1.18
C ILE A 406 0.64 8.32 -2.08
N THR A 407 0.52 8.17 -3.40
CA THR A 407 1.04 9.15 -4.37
C THR A 407 -0.09 10.02 -4.85
N ALA A 408 -0.29 11.20 -4.27
CA ALA A 408 -1.43 12.06 -4.59
C ALA A 408 -1.03 13.55 -4.61
N PRO A 409 -1.68 14.38 -5.45
CA PRO A 409 -1.64 15.83 -5.30
C PRO A 409 -2.12 16.26 -3.91
N GLU A 410 -1.49 17.29 -3.35
CA GLU A 410 -1.72 17.80 -1.98
C GLU A 410 -3.21 17.93 -1.56
N PRO A 411 -4.15 18.44 -2.39
CA PRO A 411 -5.56 18.51 -2.00
C PRO A 411 -6.23 17.13 -1.82
N LEU A 412 -5.85 16.14 -2.63
CA LEU A 412 -6.34 14.76 -2.54
C LEU A 412 -5.66 14.00 -1.41
N TYR A 413 -4.38 14.26 -1.14
CA TYR A 413 -3.72 13.69 0.03
C TYR A 413 -4.41 14.12 1.33
N ARG A 414 -4.82 15.39 1.46
CA ARG A 414 -5.53 15.89 2.64
C ARG A 414 -6.87 15.21 2.89
N SER A 415 -7.70 15.01 1.87
CA SER A 415 -8.98 14.31 2.03
C SER A 415 -8.79 12.81 2.32
N LEU A 416 -7.82 12.15 1.68
CA LEU A 416 -7.45 10.78 2.03
C LEU A 416 -6.94 10.67 3.47
N ARG A 417 -6.16 11.66 3.95
CA ARG A 417 -5.60 11.68 5.31
C ARG A 417 -6.69 11.79 6.38
N GLU A 418 -7.69 12.65 6.16
CA GLU A 418 -8.86 12.80 7.05
C GLU A 418 -9.68 11.50 7.13
N ILE A 419 -9.93 10.85 5.99
CA ILE A 419 -10.61 9.53 5.96
C ILE A 419 -9.77 8.46 6.68
N ILE A 420 -8.44 8.47 6.54
CA ILE A 420 -7.56 7.53 7.27
C ILE A 420 -7.66 7.77 8.79
N ASP A 421 -7.68 9.02 9.27
CA ASP A 421 -7.80 9.29 10.72
C ASP A 421 -9.18 8.91 11.28
N GLN A 422 -10.24 8.90 10.46
CA GLN A 422 -11.56 8.38 10.85
C GLN A 422 -11.63 6.84 10.84
N LEU A 423 -10.80 6.16 10.03
CA LEU A 423 -10.77 4.70 9.90
C LEU A 423 -9.73 4.02 10.79
N ASP A 424 -8.63 4.68 11.16
CA ASP A 424 -7.55 4.14 12.02
C ASP A 424 -7.90 4.19 13.53
N VAL A 425 -9.16 3.92 13.86
CA VAL A 425 -9.69 3.89 15.22
C VAL A 425 -9.49 2.53 15.89
N ARG A 426 -9.30 2.52 17.22
CA ARG A 426 -9.12 1.28 17.99
C ARG A 426 -10.44 0.50 18.07
N ARG A 427 -10.52 -0.63 17.35
CA ARG A 427 -11.62 -1.60 17.44
C ARG A 427 -11.80 -2.08 18.90
N ALA A 428 -13.04 -2.16 19.34
CA ALA A 428 -13.37 -2.77 20.63
C ALA A 428 -13.07 -4.28 20.61
N GLN A 429 -12.81 -4.85 21.78
CA GLN A 429 -12.78 -6.29 21.99
C GLN A 429 -14.06 -6.71 22.72
N ILE A 430 -14.56 -7.91 22.43
CA ILE A 430 -15.71 -8.49 23.13
C ILE A 430 -15.23 -9.76 23.82
N PHE A 431 -15.35 -9.77 25.16
CA PHE A 431 -15.27 -10.98 25.95
C PHE A 431 -16.65 -11.64 25.95
N VAL A 432 -16.72 -12.92 25.60
CA VAL A 432 -17.95 -13.70 25.55
C VAL A 432 -17.82 -14.83 26.56
N GLU A 433 -18.71 -14.85 27.53
CA GLU A 433 -18.86 -15.93 28.50
C GLU A 433 -20.17 -16.67 28.23
N SER A 434 -20.09 -17.99 27.99
CA SER A 434 -21.25 -18.87 27.84
C SER A 434 -21.35 -19.75 29.08
N LEU A 435 -22.58 -19.98 29.54
CA LEU A 435 -22.89 -20.80 30.71
C LEU A 435 -23.85 -21.89 30.27
N ILE A 436 -23.38 -23.14 30.28
CA ILE A 436 -24.17 -24.31 29.91
C ILE A 436 -24.45 -25.09 31.18
N VAL A 437 -25.74 -25.30 31.46
CA VAL A 437 -26.24 -26.02 32.62
C VAL A 437 -27.02 -27.23 32.14
N GLU A 438 -26.57 -28.44 32.45
CA GLU A 438 -27.31 -29.68 32.22
C GLU A 438 -27.55 -30.40 33.54
N VAL A 439 -28.83 -30.52 33.93
CA VAL A 439 -29.25 -31.31 35.09
C VAL A 439 -30.05 -32.51 34.60
N SER A 440 -29.56 -33.70 34.89
CA SER A 440 -30.21 -34.97 34.57
C SER A 440 -30.58 -35.73 35.84
N ALA A 441 -31.74 -36.40 35.81
CA ALA A 441 -32.24 -37.23 36.88
C ALA A 441 -32.93 -38.46 36.29
N GLU A 442 -32.38 -39.65 36.57
CA GLU A 442 -33.01 -40.93 36.30
C GLU A 442 -33.47 -41.57 37.62
N THR A 443 -34.70 -42.08 37.61
CA THR A 443 -35.24 -42.91 38.69
C THR A 443 -35.88 -44.13 38.05
N ALA A 444 -35.33 -45.32 38.33
CA ALA A 444 -35.87 -46.58 37.87
C ALA A 444 -36.15 -47.50 39.07
N ALA A 445 -37.39 -48.01 39.13
CA ALA A 445 -37.87 -48.89 40.18
C ALA A 445 -38.47 -50.16 39.56
N GLU A 446 -38.02 -51.32 40.04
CA GLU A 446 -38.54 -52.62 39.67
C GLU A 446 -38.97 -53.41 40.91
N PHE A 447 -40.13 -54.05 40.82
CA PHE A 447 -40.67 -54.92 41.85
C PHE A 447 -41.41 -56.09 41.20
N GLY A 448 -41.11 -57.32 41.64
CA GLY A 448 -41.87 -58.48 41.22
C GLY A 448 -41.53 -59.75 41.97
N ILE A 449 -42.41 -60.73 41.84
CA ILE A 449 -42.31 -62.03 42.50
C ILE A 449 -42.41 -63.13 41.45
N GLN A 450 -41.36 -63.96 41.35
CA GLN A 450 -41.29 -65.13 40.48
C GLN A 450 -41.41 -66.41 41.31
N TRP A 451 -42.17 -67.37 40.80
CA TRP A 451 -42.38 -68.69 41.42
C TRP A 451 -41.82 -69.77 40.49
N LEU A 452 -41.11 -70.75 41.01
CA LEU A 452 -40.67 -71.91 40.25
C LEU A 452 -40.89 -73.15 41.11
N THR A 453 -41.54 -74.17 40.56
CA THR A 453 -41.82 -75.41 41.29
C THR A 453 -41.45 -76.60 40.41
N GLY A 454 -41.18 -77.74 41.07
CA GLY A 454 -41.11 -79.01 40.36
C GLY A 454 -39.85 -79.29 39.52
N LEU A 455 -38.66 -78.79 39.90
CA LEU A 455 -37.41 -79.51 39.54
C LEU A 455 -37.32 -80.80 40.39
N GLY A 456 -38.11 -81.80 39.98
CA GLY A 456 -38.06 -83.16 40.51
C GLY A 456 -36.88 -83.96 39.93
N ASN A 457 -36.57 -85.10 40.54
CA ASN A 457 -35.43 -85.94 40.15
C ASN A 457 -35.74 -86.75 38.88
N LEU A 458 -35.54 -86.16 37.70
CA LEU A 458 -35.87 -86.73 36.38
C LEU A 458 -34.87 -87.81 35.91
N ASN A 459 -34.77 -88.93 36.64
CA ASN A 459 -34.00 -90.10 36.20
C ASN A 459 -34.82 -91.06 35.31
N ALA A 460 -35.46 -90.51 34.26
CA ALA A 460 -36.11 -91.29 33.20
C ALA A 460 -36.36 -90.43 31.95
N GLY A 461 -35.92 -90.91 30.77
CA GLY A 461 -36.53 -90.57 29.47
C GLY A 461 -36.45 -89.12 28.97
N ASN A 462 -35.27 -88.71 28.48
CA ASN A 462 -35.04 -87.71 27.42
C ASN A 462 -36.14 -86.62 27.20
N GLY A 463 -36.33 -85.72 28.18
CA GLY A 463 -37.24 -84.58 28.06
C GLY A 463 -37.15 -83.61 29.25
N THR A 464 -36.89 -82.32 28.96
CA THR A 464 -36.67 -81.28 29.99
C THR A 464 -37.99 -80.77 30.58
N ALA A 465 -38.60 -81.54 31.48
CA ALA A 465 -39.89 -81.21 32.08
C ALA A 465 -39.76 -80.21 33.26
N VAL A 466 -40.09 -78.94 33.03
CA VAL A 466 -40.26 -77.92 34.07
C VAL A 466 -41.72 -77.94 34.56
N VAL A 467 -41.98 -78.45 35.76
CA VAL A 467 -43.35 -78.69 36.26
C VAL A 467 -43.90 -77.47 37.02
N GLY A 468 -44.06 -76.36 36.28
CA GLY A 468 -44.81 -75.17 36.68
C GLY A 468 -43.98 -74.01 37.25
N GLY A 469 -44.35 -72.79 36.87
CA GLY A 469 -43.71 -71.57 37.37
C GLY A 469 -44.20 -70.30 36.67
N THR A 470 -43.76 -69.16 37.18
CA THR A 470 -43.92 -67.82 36.61
C THR A 470 -42.53 -67.22 36.40
N SER A 471 -42.06 -67.24 35.16
CA SER A 471 -40.82 -66.60 34.72
C SER A 471 -41.16 -65.38 33.87
N PHE A 472 -40.78 -64.20 34.35
CA PHE A 472 -40.96 -62.94 33.60
C PHE A 472 -39.76 -62.69 32.68
N GLY A 473 -40.03 -62.14 31.50
CA GLY A 473 -39.21 -62.25 30.28
C GLY A 473 -38.02 -61.29 30.18
N GLY A 474 -37.48 -60.83 31.30
CA GLY A 474 -36.44 -59.80 31.34
C GLY A 474 -35.06 -60.26 30.87
N THR A 475 -34.34 -59.39 30.15
CA THR A 475 -32.92 -59.56 29.80
C THR A 475 -32.02 -59.33 31.02
N GLY A 476 -32.07 -60.27 31.97
CA GLY A 476 -31.27 -60.27 33.20
C GLY A 476 -32.01 -60.91 34.37
N SER A 477 -31.47 -62.01 34.90
CA SER A 477 -31.94 -62.67 36.14
C SER A 477 -33.39 -63.19 36.14
N ASN A 478 -33.81 -63.89 35.08
CA ASN A 478 -34.92 -64.87 35.17
C ASN A 478 -34.58 -65.92 36.25
N ILE A 479 -35.56 -66.37 37.05
CA ILE A 479 -35.40 -67.40 38.09
C ILE A 479 -34.67 -68.67 37.61
N ILE A 480 -34.78 -69.04 36.33
CA ILE A 480 -34.06 -70.16 35.70
C ILE A 480 -32.55 -69.88 35.59
N GLY A 481 -32.15 -68.64 35.29
CA GLY A 481 -30.74 -68.24 35.24
C GLY A 481 -30.13 -68.07 36.64
N ALA A 482 -30.89 -67.51 37.57
CA ALA A 482 -30.52 -67.41 38.98
C ALA A 482 -30.28 -68.80 39.62
N ALA A 483 -31.05 -69.81 39.21
CA ALA A 483 -30.88 -71.20 39.61
C ALA A 483 -29.56 -71.82 39.09
N GLN A 484 -29.15 -71.49 37.86
CA GLN A 484 -27.90 -71.96 37.25
C GLN A 484 -26.66 -71.27 37.83
N ASN A 485 -26.75 -69.96 38.13
CA ASN A 485 -25.67 -69.22 38.77
C ASN A 485 -26.23 -68.14 39.69
N ILE A 486 -26.10 -68.35 41.01
CA ILE A 486 -26.59 -67.42 42.05
C ILE A 486 -25.88 -66.05 41.96
N GLY A 487 -24.64 -66.01 41.46
CA GLY A 487 -23.91 -64.76 41.17
C GLY A 487 -24.41 -63.99 39.94
N SER A 488 -25.35 -64.54 39.15
CA SER A 488 -26.02 -63.84 38.04
C SER A 488 -27.29 -63.09 38.47
N ILE A 489 -27.63 -63.13 39.76
CA ILE A 489 -28.68 -62.31 40.36
C ILE A 489 -28.19 -60.85 40.38
N GLY A 490 -28.86 -59.99 39.61
CA GLY A 490 -28.50 -58.58 39.48
C GLY A 490 -28.59 -57.79 40.80
N LYS A 491 -27.94 -56.63 40.84
CA LYS A 491 -27.96 -55.71 41.99
C LYS A 491 -29.40 -55.42 42.40
N GLY A 492 -29.72 -55.58 43.69
CA GLY A 492 -31.07 -55.36 44.25
C GLY A 492 -31.34 -56.30 45.42
N LEU A 493 -32.44 -56.06 46.15
CA LEU A 493 -32.91 -56.99 47.17
C LEU A 493 -33.57 -58.19 46.47
N SER A 494 -32.87 -59.31 46.44
CA SER A 494 -33.34 -60.57 45.87
C SER A 494 -33.46 -61.62 46.97
N ILE A 495 -34.69 -61.96 47.38
CA ILE A 495 -34.98 -62.94 48.42
C ILE A 495 -35.57 -64.18 47.76
N GLY A 496 -34.88 -65.32 47.86
CA GLY A 496 -35.32 -66.58 47.29
C GLY A 496 -35.06 -67.79 48.18
N ILE A 497 -35.86 -68.84 47.99
CA ILE A 497 -35.80 -70.07 48.81
C ILE A 497 -35.18 -71.20 47.96
N ALA A 498 -33.92 -71.53 48.23
CA ALA A 498 -33.24 -72.67 47.60
C ALA A 498 -33.63 -74.00 48.28
N LYS A 499 -34.03 -75.00 47.49
CA LYS A 499 -34.34 -76.37 47.92
C LYS A 499 -33.38 -77.39 47.30
N GLY A 500 -32.09 -77.21 47.63
CA GLY A 500 -31.00 -78.10 47.21
C GLY A 500 -30.55 -77.92 45.75
N SER A 501 -29.53 -78.68 45.37
CA SER A 501 -28.98 -78.72 44.01
C SER A 501 -29.48 -79.96 43.25
N VAL A 502 -29.96 -79.75 42.02
CA VAL A 502 -30.37 -80.80 41.09
C VAL A 502 -29.35 -80.85 39.95
N ASN A 503 -28.79 -82.03 39.68
CA ASN A 503 -27.86 -82.21 38.57
C ASN A 503 -28.62 -82.43 37.27
N ILE A 504 -28.52 -81.51 36.32
CA ILE A 504 -29.21 -81.57 35.03
C ILE A 504 -28.20 -81.95 33.94
N PRO A 505 -28.38 -83.09 33.24
CA PRO A 505 -27.45 -83.53 32.20
C PRO A 505 -27.36 -82.48 31.08
N GLY A 506 -26.13 -82.07 30.75
CA GLY A 506 -25.84 -81.02 29.76
C GLY A 506 -25.63 -79.61 30.33
N ILE A 507 -25.98 -79.35 31.60
CA ILE A 507 -25.80 -78.02 32.23
C ILE A 507 -25.27 -78.06 33.68
N GLY A 508 -25.17 -79.24 34.32
CA GLY A 508 -24.48 -79.42 35.61
C GLY A 508 -25.39 -79.24 36.83
N GLN A 509 -24.79 -78.93 37.99
CA GLN A 509 -25.52 -78.73 39.24
C GLN A 509 -26.23 -77.37 39.27
N VAL A 510 -27.55 -77.38 39.32
CA VAL A 510 -28.44 -76.20 39.31
C VAL A 510 -29.16 -76.12 40.66
N THR A 511 -29.18 -74.95 41.29
CA THR A 511 -29.85 -74.75 42.59
C THR A 511 -31.34 -74.54 42.38
N ASN A 512 -32.17 -75.42 42.96
CA ASN A 512 -33.61 -75.39 42.80
C ASN A 512 -34.25 -74.25 43.62
N LEU A 513 -34.43 -73.07 43.00
CA LEU A 513 -35.08 -71.91 43.61
C LEU A 513 -36.61 -72.07 43.55
N GLY A 514 -37.28 -72.15 44.70
CA GLY A 514 -38.74 -72.29 44.79
C GLY A 514 -39.54 -70.99 44.62
N PHE A 515 -38.88 -69.87 44.88
CA PHE A 515 -39.44 -68.52 44.99
C PHE A 515 -38.32 -67.51 44.81
N LEU A 516 -38.60 -66.37 44.19
CA LEU A 516 -37.70 -65.23 44.06
C LEU A 516 -38.52 -63.92 44.08
N ALA A 517 -38.51 -63.22 45.20
CA ALA A 517 -38.95 -61.82 45.26
C ALA A 517 -37.76 -60.91 44.93
N ARG A 518 -37.96 -59.95 44.02
CA ARG A 518 -36.96 -58.93 43.65
C ARG A 518 -37.53 -57.54 43.84
N ALA A 519 -36.76 -56.67 44.48
CA ALA A 519 -37.02 -55.25 44.60
C ALA A 519 -35.72 -54.46 44.41
N LEU A 520 -35.75 -53.44 43.54
CA LEU A 520 -34.66 -52.50 43.34
C LEU A 520 -35.25 -51.11 43.03
N GLU A 521 -34.74 -50.08 43.70
CA GLU A 521 -34.83 -48.72 43.23
C GLU A 521 -33.41 -48.21 42.93
N THR A 522 -33.26 -47.53 41.80
CA THR A 522 -32.03 -46.85 41.40
C THR A 522 -32.34 -45.40 41.11
N GLN A 523 -31.57 -44.52 41.73
CA GLN A 523 -31.59 -43.08 41.48
C GLN A 523 -30.20 -42.68 40.97
N ALA A 524 -30.14 -42.02 39.82
CA ALA A 524 -28.91 -41.48 39.25
C ALA A 524 -29.14 -40.01 38.89
N GLY A 525 -28.27 -39.13 39.37
CA GLY A 525 -28.33 -37.69 39.12
C GLY A 525 -27.03 -37.17 38.53
N GLY A 526 -27.14 -36.29 37.55
CA GLY A 526 -26.02 -35.55 36.96
C GLY A 526 -26.28 -34.04 37.02
N ASN A 527 -25.23 -33.28 37.31
CA ASN A 527 -25.23 -31.83 37.18
C ASN A 527 -23.92 -31.43 36.49
N ILE A 528 -24.02 -30.83 35.30
CA ILE A 528 -22.89 -30.39 34.48
C ILE A 528 -23.00 -28.88 34.35
N LEU A 529 -21.94 -28.19 34.77
CA LEU A 529 -21.80 -26.74 34.66
C LEU A 529 -20.54 -26.44 33.84
N SER A 530 -20.71 -25.94 32.63
CA SER A 530 -19.61 -25.60 31.73
C SER A 530 -19.61 -24.10 31.43
N THR A 531 -18.47 -23.45 31.65
CA THR A 531 -18.26 -21.99 31.48
C THR A 531 -17.23 -21.65 30.39
N PRO A 532 -17.43 -22.08 29.12
CA PRO A 532 -16.53 -21.69 28.03
C PRO A 532 -16.55 -20.18 27.84
N ASN A 533 -15.36 -19.58 27.72
CA ASN A 533 -15.19 -18.17 27.46
C ASN A 533 -14.21 -17.92 26.31
N LEU A 534 -14.29 -16.72 25.72
CA LEU A 534 -13.52 -16.31 24.55
C LEU A 534 -13.36 -14.79 24.53
N LEU A 535 -12.25 -14.29 23.98
CA LEU A 535 -12.02 -12.86 23.72
C LEU A 535 -11.78 -12.68 22.21
N THR A 536 -12.55 -11.80 21.56
CA THR A 536 -12.41 -11.53 20.12
C THR A 536 -12.33 -10.03 19.85
N LEU A 537 -11.88 -9.64 18.66
CA LEU A 537 -12.11 -8.29 18.13
C LEU A 537 -13.55 -8.17 17.61
N ASP A 538 -14.08 -6.96 17.66
CA ASP A 538 -15.35 -6.60 17.03
C ASP A 538 -15.39 -6.96 15.54
N ASN A 539 -16.51 -7.51 15.06
CA ASN A 539 -16.72 -8.05 13.72
C ASN A 539 -15.81 -9.23 13.31
N GLU A 540 -14.99 -9.78 14.22
CA GLU A 540 -14.09 -10.90 13.96
C GLU A 540 -14.67 -12.21 14.51
N GLN A 541 -14.64 -13.30 13.73
CA GLN A 541 -15.05 -14.62 14.23
C GLN A 541 -13.87 -15.27 14.96
N ALA A 542 -14.15 -15.86 16.12
CA ALA A 542 -13.23 -16.81 16.76
C ALA A 542 -14.00 -18.05 17.25
N SER A 543 -13.25 -19.10 17.57
CA SER A 543 -13.80 -20.36 18.04
C SER A 543 -12.91 -21.03 19.07
N ILE A 544 -13.51 -21.64 20.08
CA ILE A 544 -12.87 -22.53 21.04
C ILE A 544 -13.47 -23.94 20.93
N ILE A 545 -12.60 -24.95 20.92
CA ILE A 545 -12.94 -26.37 20.79
C ILE A 545 -12.25 -27.09 21.95
N ILE A 546 -13.03 -27.74 22.82
CA ILE A 546 -12.55 -28.55 23.94
C ILE A 546 -13.17 -29.95 23.81
N GLY A 547 -12.37 -30.95 23.44
CA GLY A 547 -12.89 -32.28 23.15
C GLY A 547 -11.82 -33.32 22.83
N GLN A 548 -12.26 -34.43 22.26
CA GLN A 548 -11.43 -35.55 21.82
C GLN A 548 -11.66 -35.81 20.33
N ASN A 549 -10.60 -36.06 19.56
CA ASN A 549 -10.72 -36.40 18.14
C ASN A 549 -10.83 -37.92 17.94
N VAL A 550 -12.06 -38.42 17.80
CA VAL A 550 -12.35 -39.86 17.79
C VAL A 550 -12.50 -40.42 16.37
N PRO A 551 -12.17 -41.71 16.14
CA PRO A 551 -12.28 -42.34 14.84
C PRO A 551 -13.72 -42.83 14.56
N PHE A 552 -14.24 -42.52 13.38
CA PHE A 552 -15.48 -43.06 12.84
C PHE A 552 -15.19 -43.92 11.60
N ILE A 553 -15.76 -45.12 11.54
CA ILE A 553 -15.64 -46.01 10.37
C ILE A 553 -16.64 -45.52 9.31
N THR A 554 -16.15 -45.06 8.15
CA THR A 554 -16.99 -44.54 7.06
C THR A 554 -17.29 -45.56 5.96
N GLY A 555 -16.56 -46.67 5.95
CA GLY A 555 -16.80 -47.79 5.04
C GLY A 555 -15.99 -49.00 5.47
N GLN A 556 -16.49 -50.19 5.13
CA GLN A 556 -15.78 -51.44 5.37
C GLN A 556 -15.92 -52.39 4.18
N TYR A 557 -14.81 -53.01 3.75
CA TYR A 557 -14.81 -53.98 2.66
C TYR A 557 -14.21 -55.32 3.12
N ALA A 558 -14.97 -56.39 2.91
CA ALA A 558 -14.63 -57.75 3.30
C ALA A 558 -14.22 -58.56 2.06
N GLN A 559 -12.92 -58.81 1.90
CA GLN A 559 -12.41 -59.68 0.84
C GLN A 559 -12.68 -61.15 1.22
N THR A 560 -13.68 -61.79 0.62
CA THR A 560 -14.07 -63.19 0.92
C THR A 560 -13.04 -64.20 0.38
N GLY A 561 -11.91 -64.33 1.07
CA GLY A 561 -10.97 -65.45 0.91
C GLY A 561 -11.46 -66.70 1.62
N SER A 562 -11.10 -67.89 1.12
CA SER A 562 -11.67 -69.19 1.54
C SER A 562 -11.09 -69.74 2.86
N THR A 563 -10.93 -68.91 3.90
CA THR A 563 -10.52 -69.36 5.25
C THR A 563 -11.16 -68.49 6.33
N SER A 564 -11.58 -69.12 7.44
CA SER A 564 -12.72 -68.70 8.27
C SER A 564 -12.56 -67.49 9.20
N THR A 565 -11.77 -66.47 8.85
CA THR A 565 -11.69 -65.21 9.62
C THR A 565 -11.46 -64.02 8.68
N VAL A 566 -12.54 -63.46 8.13
CA VAL A 566 -12.46 -62.27 7.28
C VAL A 566 -12.40 -61.03 8.16
N SER A 567 -11.20 -60.46 8.34
CA SER A 567 -11.03 -59.11 8.89
C SER A 567 -11.29 -58.09 7.79
N PRO A 568 -12.34 -57.25 7.89
CA PRO A 568 -12.62 -56.25 6.85
C PRO A 568 -11.61 -55.10 6.91
N PHE A 569 -11.24 -54.57 5.75
CA PHE A 569 -10.54 -53.29 5.67
C PHE A 569 -11.54 -52.17 6.00
N GLN A 570 -11.22 -51.33 6.98
CA GLN A 570 -12.08 -50.23 7.43
C GLN A 570 -11.45 -48.88 7.09
N THR A 571 -12.22 -48.01 6.43
CA THR A 571 -11.86 -46.61 6.19
C THR A 571 -12.27 -45.78 7.40
N ILE A 572 -11.36 -44.95 7.92
CA ILE A 572 -11.57 -44.17 9.15
C ILE A 572 -11.51 -42.68 8.85
N GLU A 573 -12.55 -41.96 9.25
CA GLU A 573 -12.62 -40.50 9.32
C GLU A 573 -12.44 -40.06 10.78
N ARG A 574 -11.80 -38.90 11.00
CA ARG A 574 -11.48 -38.36 12.33
C ARG A 574 -12.35 -37.15 12.62
N LYS A 575 -13.06 -37.14 13.76
CA LYS A 575 -14.02 -36.08 14.12
C LYS A 575 -13.85 -35.65 15.58
N ASP A 576 -13.85 -34.34 15.79
CA ASP A 576 -13.82 -33.76 17.12
C ASP A 576 -15.18 -33.91 17.81
N VAL A 577 -15.16 -34.42 19.04
CA VAL A 577 -16.34 -34.65 19.88
C VAL A 577 -16.08 -33.97 21.23
N GLY A 578 -16.97 -33.06 21.62
CA GLY A 578 -16.80 -32.24 22.81
C GLY A 578 -17.58 -30.93 22.73
N LEU A 579 -17.12 -29.92 23.45
CA LEU A 579 -17.69 -28.57 23.43
C LEU A 579 -17.02 -27.75 22.32
N THR A 580 -17.82 -27.19 21.42
CA THR A 580 -17.37 -26.20 20.42
C THR A 580 -18.22 -24.94 20.54
N LEU A 581 -17.60 -23.80 20.81
CA LEU A 581 -18.23 -22.49 20.74
C LEU A 581 -17.56 -21.68 19.64
N LYS A 582 -18.33 -21.23 18.64
CA LYS A 582 -17.91 -20.24 17.63
C LYS A 582 -18.80 -19.01 17.80
N VAL A 583 -18.19 -17.83 17.81
CA VAL A 583 -18.91 -16.56 17.92
C VAL A 583 -18.30 -15.51 17.00
N LYS A 584 -19.16 -14.73 16.36
CA LYS A 584 -18.82 -13.49 15.66
C LYS A 584 -19.66 -12.36 16.28
N PRO A 585 -19.10 -11.57 17.21
CA PRO A 585 -19.77 -10.40 17.76
C PRO A 585 -19.65 -9.20 16.80
N GLN A 586 -20.65 -8.31 16.87
CA GLN A 586 -20.64 -6.98 16.30
C GLN A 586 -21.22 -6.03 17.35
N VAL A 587 -20.45 -5.05 17.80
CA VAL A 587 -20.91 -4.02 18.73
C VAL A 587 -21.63 -2.89 17.99
N SER A 588 -22.71 -2.39 18.57
CA SER A 588 -23.39 -1.16 18.14
C SER A 588 -22.93 0.01 19.02
N GLU A 589 -22.98 1.25 18.53
CA GLU A 589 -22.45 2.42 19.27
C GLU A 589 -23.03 2.54 20.70
N GLY A 590 -24.33 2.28 20.84
CA GLY A 590 -25.08 2.24 22.11
C GLY A 590 -24.72 1.08 23.08
N GLY A 591 -23.68 0.30 22.80
CA GLY A 591 -23.18 -0.76 23.70
C GLY A 591 -23.77 -2.16 23.45
N THR A 592 -24.95 -2.24 22.83
CA THR A 592 -25.58 -3.51 22.46
C THR A 592 -24.72 -4.32 21.47
N VAL A 593 -24.49 -5.60 21.79
CA VAL A 593 -23.71 -6.55 20.99
C VAL A 593 -24.65 -7.52 20.27
N LYS A 594 -24.58 -7.54 18.94
CA LYS A 594 -25.21 -8.57 18.10
C LYS A 594 -24.21 -9.70 17.89
N MET A 595 -24.61 -10.96 18.08
CA MET A 595 -23.72 -12.11 17.98
C MET A 595 -24.33 -13.20 17.11
N THR A 596 -23.60 -13.58 16.05
CA THR A 596 -23.81 -14.86 15.38
C THR A 596 -23.07 -15.93 16.16
N ILE A 597 -23.78 -16.95 16.64
CA ILE A 597 -23.27 -17.97 17.55
C ILE A 597 -23.59 -19.37 17.05
N TYR A 598 -22.59 -20.25 17.13
CA TYR A 598 -22.70 -21.69 16.94
C TYR A 598 -22.14 -22.38 18.17
N GLN A 599 -23.01 -22.96 18.99
CA GLN A 599 -22.66 -23.74 20.17
C GLN A 599 -22.98 -25.21 19.91
N GLU A 600 -21.99 -26.07 20.08
CA GLU A 600 -22.15 -27.52 20.12
C GLU A 600 -21.64 -28.07 21.45
N VAL A 601 -22.31 -29.11 21.95
CA VAL A 601 -21.84 -30.02 22.99
C VAL A 601 -22.11 -31.43 22.48
N SER A 602 -21.05 -32.21 22.25
CA SER A 602 -21.11 -33.61 21.88
C SER A 602 -20.29 -34.50 22.82
N SER A 603 -20.72 -35.75 23.00
CA SER A 603 -20.08 -36.74 23.88
C SER A 603 -20.20 -38.14 23.31
N VAL A 604 -19.24 -39.01 23.64
CA VAL A 604 -19.25 -40.43 23.26
C VAL A 604 -20.20 -41.21 24.17
N ASP A 605 -21.00 -42.11 23.60
CA ASP A 605 -21.80 -43.10 24.33
C ASP A 605 -21.18 -44.50 24.14
N GLU A 606 -20.21 -44.82 24.99
CA GLU A 606 -19.53 -46.13 24.99
C GLU A 606 -20.54 -47.27 25.25
N SER A 607 -21.60 -47.02 26.03
CA SER A 607 -22.58 -48.04 26.44
C SER A 607 -23.46 -48.56 25.29
N LYS A 608 -23.60 -47.79 24.20
CA LYS A 608 -24.34 -48.17 22.98
C LYS A 608 -23.44 -48.36 21.76
N SER A 609 -22.13 -48.13 21.90
CA SER A 609 -21.18 -48.27 20.80
C SER A 609 -21.00 -49.74 20.43
N ASN A 610 -21.06 -50.04 19.13
CA ASN A 610 -21.05 -51.40 18.60
C ASN A 610 -19.78 -51.66 17.78
N SER A 611 -19.52 -52.91 17.40
CA SER A 611 -18.42 -53.28 16.50
C SER A 611 -18.45 -52.54 15.14
N ALA A 612 -19.61 -52.02 14.75
CA ALA A 612 -19.79 -51.19 13.55
C ALA A 612 -19.39 -49.70 13.72
N GLY A 613 -19.18 -49.21 14.95
CA GLY A 613 -18.77 -47.82 15.19
C GLY A 613 -19.20 -47.25 16.55
N ILE A 614 -18.56 -46.13 16.89
CA ILE A 614 -18.82 -45.33 18.08
C ILE A 614 -20.10 -44.50 17.89
N ILE A 615 -20.98 -44.50 18.89
CA ILE A 615 -22.16 -43.61 18.94
C ILE A 615 -21.82 -42.34 19.72
N THR A 616 -22.28 -41.19 19.24
CA THR A 616 -22.15 -39.90 19.93
C THR A 616 -23.49 -39.24 20.14
N ASN A 617 -23.69 -38.68 21.34
CA ASN A 617 -24.74 -37.71 21.59
C ASN A 617 -24.25 -36.35 21.10
N LYS A 618 -25.08 -35.61 20.34
CA LYS A 618 -24.75 -34.27 19.82
C LYS A 618 -25.91 -33.33 20.09
N ARG A 619 -25.61 -32.17 20.68
CA ARG A 619 -26.55 -31.07 20.92
C ARG A 619 -25.94 -29.81 20.33
N ALA A 620 -26.64 -29.17 19.40
CA ALA A 620 -26.15 -27.99 18.71
C ALA A 620 -27.23 -26.90 18.67
N ILE A 621 -26.79 -25.64 18.78
CA ILE A 621 -27.60 -24.44 18.73
C ILE A 621 -26.88 -23.45 17.82
N GLU A 622 -27.54 -23.00 16.77
CA GLU A 622 -27.08 -21.91 15.90
C GLU A 622 -28.12 -20.79 15.97
N SER A 623 -27.66 -19.55 16.24
CA SER A 623 -28.56 -18.41 16.45
C SER A 623 -27.89 -17.06 16.16
N ASN A 624 -28.72 -16.04 15.95
CA ASN A 624 -28.31 -14.64 15.92
C ASN A 624 -29.03 -13.92 17.06
N VAL A 625 -28.28 -13.56 18.10
CA VAL A 625 -28.82 -12.88 19.28
C VAL A 625 -28.35 -11.43 19.36
N LEU A 626 -29.11 -10.59 20.07
CA LEU A 626 -28.81 -9.20 20.35
C LEU A 626 -28.93 -9.02 21.88
N VAL A 627 -27.85 -8.54 22.51
CA VAL A 627 -27.68 -8.54 23.97
C VAL A 627 -26.94 -7.28 24.38
N ASP A 628 -27.38 -6.61 25.45
CA ASP A 628 -26.66 -5.45 25.97
C ASP A 628 -25.39 -5.83 26.76
N ASP A 629 -24.46 -4.88 26.84
CA ASP A 629 -23.17 -5.06 27.51
C ASP A 629 -23.34 -5.53 28.97
N GLY A 630 -22.64 -6.61 29.33
CA GLY A 630 -22.68 -7.20 30.66
C GLY A 630 -23.98 -7.92 31.06
N GLN A 631 -25.02 -7.93 30.21
CA GLN A 631 -26.27 -8.65 30.48
C GLN A 631 -26.20 -10.14 30.09
N ILE A 632 -27.02 -10.97 30.73
CA ILE A 632 -27.11 -12.41 30.46
C ILE A 632 -28.39 -12.70 29.68
N ILE A 633 -28.27 -13.31 28.49
CA ILE A 633 -29.40 -13.83 27.71
C ILE A 633 -29.48 -15.35 27.82
N VAL A 634 -30.69 -15.92 27.71
CA VAL A 634 -30.88 -17.35 27.42
C VAL A 634 -30.90 -17.52 25.90
N ILE A 635 -29.94 -18.24 25.32
CA ILE A 635 -29.92 -18.54 23.88
C ILE A 635 -30.94 -19.63 23.56
N GLY A 636 -31.06 -20.63 24.44
CA GLY A 636 -31.96 -21.75 24.27
C GLY A 636 -31.84 -22.78 25.39
N GLY A 637 -32.64 -23.83 25.30
CA GLY A 637 -32.66 -24.93 26.26
C GLY A 637 -33.60 -26.05 25.84
N LEU A 638 -33.59 -27.14 26.60
CA LEU A 638 -34.46 -28.30 26.42
C LEU A 638 -34.91 -28.80 27.79
N ILE A 639 -36.20 -29.07 27.96
CA ILE A 639 -36.74 -29.80 29.10
C ILE A 639 -37.40 -31.06 28.56
N GLN A 640 -36.84 -32.21 28.90
CA GLN A 640 -37.35 -33.54 28.56
C GLN A 640 -37.73 -34.26 29.85
N ASP A 641 -38.92 -34.86 29.90
CA ASP A 641 -39.40 -35.68 31.02
C ASP A 641 -40.08 -36.90 30.40
N GLN A 642 -39.42 -38.05 30.45
CA GLN A 642 -39.85 -39.29 29.81
C GLN A 642 -40.12 -40.35 30.88
N VAL A 643 -41.32 -40.93 30.84
CA VAL A 643 -41.71 -42.06 31.70
C VAL A 643 -41.92 -43.28 30.80
N THR A 644 -41.28 -44.39 31.15
CA THR A 644 -41.43 -45.69 30.48
C THR A 644 -41.79 -46.72 31.54
N GLY A 645 -42.87 -47.47 31.30
CA GLY A 645 -43.33 -48.51 32.20
C GLY A 645 -43.57 -49.82 31.45
N SER A 646 -43.12 -50.92 32.03
CA SER A 646 -43.51 -52.28 31.64
C SER A 646 -44.20 -52.96 32.82
N VAL A 647 -45.25 -53.73 32.55
CA VAL A 647 -45.96 -54.53 33.54
C VAL A 647 -46.23 -55.90 32.93
N GLU A 648 -45.47 -56.90 33.36
CA GLU A 648 -45.72 -58.30 33.02
C GLU A 648 -46.53 -58.93 34.15
N LYS A 649 -47.60 -59.67 33.84
CA LYS A 649 -48.45 -60.31 34.85
C LYS A 649 -49.10 -61.59 34.34
N VAL A 650 -49.43 -62.49 35.26
CA VAL A 650 -50.29 -63.64 34.95
C VAL A 650 -51.73 -63.14 34.75
N PRO A 651 -52.39 -63.39 33.61
CA PRO A 651 -53.78 -63.00 33.40
C PRO A 651 -54.70 -63.55 34.49
N GLY A 652 -55.61 -62.73 35.00
CA GLY A 652 -56.53 -63.12 36.08
C GLY A 652 -55.89 -63.09 37.46
N LEU A 653 -54.86 -63.91 37.71
CA LEU A 653 -54.19 -63.94 39.03
C LEU A 653 -53.49 -62.63 39.39
N GLY A 654 -52.89 -61.95 38.41
CA GLY A 654 -52.25 -60.64 38.59
C GLY A 654 -53.22 -59.46 38.76
N ASP A 655 -54.52 -59.68 38.54
CA ASP A 655 -55.58 -58.67 38.61
C ASP A 655 -56.34 -58.66 39.96
N ILE A 656 -56.08 -59.65 40.82
CA ILE A 656 -56.72 -59.76 42.14
C ILE A 656 -56.20 -58.63 43.06
N PRO A 657 -57.06 -57.85 43.74
CA PRO A 657 -56.60 -56.85 44.70
C PRO A 657 -55.81 -57.49 45.84
N VAL A 658 -54.75 -56.81 46.30
CA VAL A 658 -53.74 -57.29 47.26
C VAL A 658 -52.90 -58.48 46.77
N LEU A 659 -53.52 -59.58 46.32
CA LEU A 659 -52.81 -60.81 45.94
C LEU A 659 -52.13 -60.74 44.57
N GLY A 660 -52.62 -59.92 43.63
CA GLY A 660 -52.04 -59.78 42.29
C GLY A 660 -50.60 -59.25 42.26
N ASN A 661 -50.17 -58.58 43.33
CA ASN A 661 -48.77 -58.21 43.53
C ASN A 661 -47.81 -59.42 43.62
N LEU A 662 -48.31 -60.63 43.89
CA LEU A 662 -47.52 -61.87 43.92
C LEU A 662 -47.39 -62.54 42.54
N PHE A 663 -48.10 -62.03 41.53
CA PHE A 663 -48.20 -62.62 40.18
C PHE A 663 -47.90 -61.60 39.06
N ARG A 664 -47.12 -60.56 39.36
CA ARG A 664 -46.68 -59.55 38.40
C ARG A 664 -45.26 -59.05 38.64
N TYR A 665 -44.70 -58.40 37.62
CA TYR A 665 -43.43 -57.70 37.58
C TYR A 665 -43.69 -56.28 37.06
N ASP A 666 -43.63 -55.29 37.95
CA ASP A 666 -43.71 -53.87 37.60
C ASP A 666 -42.28 -53.34 37.40
N ASN A 667 -42.01 -52.73 36.24
CA ASN A 667 -40.78 -51.97 35.98
C ASN A 667 -41.16 -50.55 35.51
N ARG A 668 -40.66 -49.52 36.20
CA ARG A 668 -40.92 -48.11 35.88
C ARG A 668 -39.61 -47.33 35.87
N LYS A 669 -39.32 -46.68 34.75
CA LYS A 669 -38.19 -45.77 34.57
C LYS A 669 -38.68 -44.37 34.21
N ARG A 670 -38.22 -43.36 34.95
CA ARG A 670 -38.38 -41.95 34.63
C ARG A 670 -37.02 -41.32 34.39
N THR A 671 -36.87 -40.62 33.27
CA THR A 671 -35.66 -39.87 32.92
C THR A 671 -36.05 -38.43 32.63
N LYS A 672 -35.53 -37.50 33.42
CA LYS A 672 -35.72 -36.07 33.24
C LYS A 672 -34.39 -35.38 32.97
N THR A 673 -34.35 -34.51 31.97
CA THR A 673 -33.17 -33.74 31.58
C THR A 673 -33.57 -32.29 31.33
N ASN A 674 -32.92 -31.37 32.03
CA ASN A 674 -33.02 -29.94 31.83
C ASN A 674 -31.67 -29.44 31.27
N LEU A 675 -31.67 -28.85 30.09
CA LEU A 675 -30.53 -28.14 29.50
C LEU A 675 -30.88 -26.66 29.35
N MET A 676 -29.99 -25.77 29.77
CA MET A 676 -30.07 -24.33 29.49
C MET A 676 -28.71 -23.81 29.03
N VAL A 677 -28.71 -22.93 28.04
CA VAL A 677 -27.52 -22.26 27.52
C VAL A 677 -27.73 -20.75 27.62
N PHE A 678 -26.98 -20.12 28.52
CA PHE A 678 -26.94 -18.68 28.70
C PHE A 678 -25.67 -18.11 28.06
N LEU A 679 -25.68 -16.83 27.69
CA LEU A 679 -24.50 -16.12 27.22
C LEU A 679 -24.49 -14.68 27.71
N ARG A 680 -23.28 -14.18 27.97
CA ARG A 680 -22.99 -12.84 28.46
C ARG A 680 -21.83 -12.22 27.65
N PRO A 681 -22.07 -11.16 26.85
CA PRO A 681 -21.00 -10.36 26.29
C PRO A 681 -20.47 -9.35 27.33
N TYR A 682 -19.23 -8.91 27.16
CA TYR A 682 -18.65 -7.76 27.84
C TYR A 682 -17.74 -6.98 26.90
N VAL A 683 -18.00 -5.68 26.72
CA VAL A 683 -17.35 -4.83 25.71
C VAL A 683 -16.11 -4.14 26.29
N VAL A 684 -14.95 -4.73 26.02
CA VAL A 684 -13.65 -4.21 26.43
C VAL A 684 -13.21 -3.09 25.46
N ARG A 685 -13.56 -1.84 25.81
CA ARG A 685 -13.13 -0.63 25.08
C ARG A 685 -11.74 -0.17 25.49
N GLU A 686 -11.35 -0.27 26.75
CA GLU A 686 -10.09 0.27 27.30
C GLU A 686 -9.08 -0.79 27.72
N GLY A 687 -7.80 -0.41 27.81
CA GLY A 687 -6.73 -1.29 28.31
C GLY A 687 -6.85 -1.60 29.80
N GLY A 688 -7.34 -0.65 30.61
CA GLY A 688 -7.59 -0.86 32.05
C GLY A 688 -8.63 -1.97 32.29
N SER A 689 -9.77 -1.90 31.62
CA SER A 689 -10.83 -2.93 31.69
C SER A 689 -10.35 -4.32 31.23
N GLN A 690 -9.37 -4.38 30.32
CA GLN A 690 -8.73 -5.62 29.90
C GLN A 690 -7.84 -6.19 31.02
N SER A 691 -7.05 -5.35 31.69
CA SER A 691 -6.18 -5.78 32.79
C SER A 691 -6.95 -6.29 34.01
N SER A 692 -8.02 -5.60 34.44
CA SER A 692 -8.83 -6.04 35.59
C SER A 692 -9.47 -7.40 35.34
N LEU A 693 -10.10 -7.59 34.16
CA LEU A 693 -10.72 -8.87 33.78
C LEU A 693 -9.70 -10.02 33.75
N MET A 694 -8.46 -9.76 33.33
CA MET A 694 -7.39 -10.75 33.34
C MET A 694 -6.89 -11.05 34.76
N ILE A 695 -6.76 -10.03 35.62
CA ILE A 695 -6.40 -10.17 37.05
C ILE A 695 -7.43 -11.04 37.78
N ASP A 696 -8.72 -10.72 37.65
CA ASP A 696 -9.80 -11.44 38.33
C ASP A 696 -9.80 -12.94 37.97
N ARG A 697 -9.63 -13.26 36.68
CA ARG A 697 -9.58 -14.65 36.20
C ARG A 697 -8.27 -15.35 36.59
N TYR A 698 -7.15 -14.63 36.65
CA TYR A 698 -5.86 -15.17 37.11
C TYR A 698 -5.89 -15.54 38.60
N GLU A 699 -6.41 -14.65 39.44
CA GLU A 699 -6.53 -14.88 40.88
C GLU A 699 -7.58 -15.96 41.19
N TYR A 700 -8.68 -16.03 40.44
CA TYR A 700 -9.64 -17.14 40.50
C TYR A 700 -8.96 -18.50 40.22
N MET A 701 -8.22 -18.62 39.11
CA MET A 701 -7.52 -19.87 38.77
C MET A 701 -6.46 -20.24 39.81
N ARG A 702 -5.71 -19.26 40.32
CA ARG A 702 -4.69 -19.45 41.37
C ARG A 702 -5.31 -19.83 42.72
N ALA A 703 -6.49 -19.33 43.04
CA ALA A 703 -7.26 -19.70 44.23
C ALA A 703 -7.84 -21.12 44.13
N GLN A 704 -8.39 -21.50 42.97
CA GLN A 704 -8.81 -22.89 42.74
C GLN A 704 -7.63 -23.88 42.85
N GLN A 705 -6.47 -23.55 42.31
CA GLN A 705 -5.26 -24.36 42.47
C GLN A 705 -4.76 -24.44 43.92
N ALA A 706 -4.92 -23.37 44.72
CA ALA A 706 -4.61 -23.40 46.15
C ALA A 706 -5.56 -24.34 46.92
N GLN A 707 -6.84 -24.37 46.56
CA GLN A 707 -7.85 -25.26 47.15
C GLN A 707 -7.73 -26.72 46.66
N ALA A 708 -7.19 -26.93 45.46
CA ALA A 708 -6.99 -28.25 44.84
C ALA A 708 -5.63 -28.90 45.16
N GLN A 709 -4.89 -28.39 46.14
CA GLN A 709 -3.67 -29.06 46.62
C GLN A 709 -4.04 -30.40 47.28
N PRO A 710 -3.33 -31.51 46.98
CA PRO A 710 -3.55 -32.78 47.64
C PRO A 710 -3.36 -32.67 49.16
N GLY A 711 -4.25 -33.29 49.93
CA GLY A 711 -4.10 -33.34 51.38
C GLY A 711 -2.85 -34.15 51.78
N SER A 712 -2.05 -33.59 52.70
CA SER A 712 -0.79 -34.19 53.17
C SER A 712 -0.97 -35.65 53.60
N HIS A 713 -0.25 -36.57 52.95
CA HIS A 713 -0.34 -38.00 53.25
C HIS A 713 0.78 -38.45 54.19
N TRP A 714 0.47 -39.37 55.10
CA TRP A 714 1.38 -39.81 56.17
C TRP A 714 2.51 -40.75 55.72
N LEU A 715 2.35 -41.42 54.57
CA LEU A 715 3.26 -42.45 54.04
C LEU A 715 3.86 -42.09 52.67
N LEU A 716 3.35 -41.07 51.99
CA LEU A 716 3.77 -40.64 50.66
C LEU A 716 4.35 -39.21 50.76
N PRO A 717 5.33 -38.84 49.91
CA PRO A 717 5.81 -37.46 49.83
C PRO A 717 4.66 -36.48 49.53
N ASP A 718 4.77 -35.25 50.05
CA ASP A 718 3.79 -34.20 49.83
C ASP A 718 3.79 -33.74 48.36
N MET A 719 2.85 -34.27 47.57
CA MET A 719 2.76 -34.03 46.13
C MET A 719 2.04 -32.70 45.84
N GLN A 720 2.75 -31.60 46.06
CA GLN A 720 2.23 -30.25 45.79
C GLN A 720 1.80 -30.11 44.33
N ALA A 721 0.53 -29.75 44.12
CA ALA A 721 0.00 -29.45 42.79
C ALA A 721 0.64 -28.16 42.22
N PRO A 722 0.87 -28.07 40.89
CA PRO A 722 1.45 -26.89 40.28
C PRO A 722 0.51 -25.68 40.44
N GLN A 723 0.94 -24.70 41.24
CA GLN A 723 0.24 -23.44 41.45
C GLN A 723 0.79 -22.34 40.54
N LEU A 724 -0.11 -21.51 39.99
CA LEU A 724 0.25 -20.26 39.35
C LEU A 724 1.04 -19.34 40.31
N PRO A 725 2.13 -18.70 39.84
CA PRO A 725 2.93 -17.83 40.68
C PRO A 725 2.10 -16.65 41.21
N PRO A 726 2.48 -16.05 42.36
CA PRO A 726 1.92 -14.76 42.75
C PRO A 726 2.22 -13.72 41.66
N ARG A 727 1.23 -12.91 41.28
CA ARG A 727 1.52 -11.72 40.46
C ARG A 727 2.47 -10.81 41.26
N VAL A 728 3.54 -10.36 40.62
CA VAL A 728 4.33 -9.24 41.13
C VAL A 728 3.54 -7.98 40.79
N PRO A 729 3.17 -7.13 41.76
CA PRO A 729 2.46 -5.88 41.48
C PRO A 729 3.25 -5.04 40.46
N GLY A 730 2.56 -4.59 39.41
CA GLY A 730 3.19 -4.10 38.18
C GLY A 730 2.66 -2.75 37.75
N VAL A 731 3.48 -2.00 37.01
CA VAL A 731 3.07 -0.71 36.42
C VAL A 731 1.98 -0.97 35.38
N GLY A 732 0.73 -0.78 35.78
CA GLY A 732 -0.46 -1.18 35.03
C GLY A 732 -1.61 -1.73 35.89
N ASP A 733 -1.35 -2.13 37.15
CA ASP A 733 -2.42 -2.36 38.12
C ASP A 733 -3.26 -1.06 38.27
N PRO A 734 -4.61 -1.13 38.16
CA PRO A 734 -5.44 0.07 38.24
C PRO A 734 -5.39 0.65 39.66
N VAL A 735 -4.93 1.90 39.78
CA VAL A 735 -5.07 2.68 41.02
C VAL A 735 -6.56 2.77 41.32
N GLN A 736 -7.00 2.18 42.43
CA GLN A 736 -8.42 1.98 42.73
C GLN A 736 -9.06 3.28 43.26
N SER A 737 -9.18 4.27 42.38
CA SER A 737 -9.78 5.59 42.63
C SER A 737 -11.32 5.56 42.66
N GLY A 738 -11.87 4.57 43.35
CA GLY A 738 -13.27 4.57 43.79
C GLY A 738 -13.38 5.22 45.18
N PRO A 739 -14.50 5.89 45.51
CA PRO A 739 -14.73 6.38 46.87
C PRO A 739 -14.78 5.19 47.84
N ALA A 740 -13.97 5.23 48.90
CA ALA A 740 -13.82 4.12 49.83
C ALA A 740 -15.11 3.85 50.62
N GLY A 741 -15.85 2.82 50.21
CA GLY A 741 -17.08 2.37 50.85
C GLY A 741 -17.40 0.93 50.44
N ALA A 742 -18.01 0.16 51.36
CA ALA A 742 -18.18 -1.31 51.28
C ALA A 742 -16.84 -2.07 51.15
N GLY A 743 -16.25 -2.43 52.30
CA GLY A 743 -14.88 -2.90 52.37
C GLY A 743 -14.60 -4.30 51.79
N HIS A 744 -13.39 -4.45 51.27
CA HIS A 744 -12.57 -5.65 51.45
C HIS A 744 -11.26 -5.22 52.08
N VAL A 745 -10.95 -5.73 53.28
CA VAL A 745 -9.65 -5.52 53.93
C VAL A 745 -8.81 -6.75 53.67
N PRO A 746 -7.63 -6.65 53.02
CA PRO A 746 -6.77 -7.81 52.83
C PRO A 746 -6.32 -8.40 54.17
N PRO A 747 -6.11 -9.72 54.27
CA PRO A 747 -5.64 -10.35 55.50
C PRO A 747 -4.24 -9.89 55.86
N THR A 748 -3.95 -9.89 57.17
CA THR A 748 -2.73 -9.37 57.80
C THR A 748 -1.44 -9.74 57.06
N THR A 749 -0.68 -8.73 56.66
CA THR A 749 0.68 -8.93 56.11
C THR A 749 1.59 -9.52 57.17
N ILE A 750 2.10 -10.73 56.90
CA ILE A 750 3.12 -11.40 57.72
C ILE A 750 4.35 -10.47 57.83
N PRO A 751 4.91 -10.25 59.04
CA PRO A 751 5.99 -9.29 59.24
C PRO A 751 7.21 -9.61 58.36
N ARG A 752 7.76 -8.59 57.70
CA ARG A 752 8.98 -8.71 56.87
C ARG A 752 10.23 -8.98 57.70
N ASP A 753 10.20 -8.60 58.98
CA ASP A 753 11.27 -8.78 59.95
C ASP A 753 10.96 -9.95 60.91
N VAL A 754 11.36 -11.16 60.53
CA VAL A 754 11.21 -12.37 61.37
C VAL A 754 11.98 -12.29 62.69
N SER A 755 12.99 -11.42 62.79
CA SER A 755 13.76 -11.20 64.02
C SER A 755 12.93 -10.51 65.10
N ALA A 756 11.94 -9.71 64.71
CA ALA A 756 11.10 -8.95 65.64
C ALA A 756 10.17 -9.85 66.48
N LEU A 757 9.87 -11.06 65.99
CA LEU A 757 9.17 -12.10 66.76
C LEU A 757 10.03 -12.71 67.88
N GLN A 758 11.37 -12.60 67.78
CA GLN A 758 12.33 -13.25 68.69
C GLN A 758 13.02 -12.29 69.69
N SER A 759 12.83 -10.97 69.57
CA SER A 759 13.24 -10.03 70.63
C SER A 759 12.62 -10.44 71.98
N THR A 760 13.22 -10.04 73.10
CA THR A 760 12.67 -10.19 74.48
C THR A 760 12.27 -8.85 75.12
N ASP A 761 12.28 -7.75 74.36
CA ASP A 761 11.96 -6.41 74.86
C ASP A 761 10.50 -6.30 75.34
N PRO A 762 10.21 -5.49 76.37
CA PRO A 762 8.86 -5.29 76.92
C PRO A 762 7.97 -4.39 76.05
N THR A 763 8.52 -3.75 75.02
CA THR A 763 7.82 -2.88 74.07
C THR A 763 8.02 -3.39 72.64
N ILE A 764 6.93 -3.52 71.88
CA ILE A 764 6.95 -3.74 70.44
C ILE A 764 7.01 -2.38 69.73
N VAL A 765 7.80 -2.31 68.65
CA VAL A 765 7.73 -1.21 67.68
C VAL A 765 6.79 -1.65 66.55
N LEU A 766 5.74 -0.86 66.31
CA LEU A 766 4.86 -1.03 65.16
C LEU A 766 5.17 0.07 64.14
N GLN A 767 5.45 -0.32 62.91
CA GLN A 767 5.58 0.57 61.76
C GLN A 767 4.22 0.66 61.06
N VAL A 768 3.68 1.87 60.93
CA VAL A 768 2.27 2.12 60.59
C VAL A 768 2.09 2.58 59.14
N PHE A 769 3.05 3.36 58.63
CA PHE A 769 3.03 3.94 57.29
C PHE A 769 4.44 4.35 56.88
N GLY A 770 4.83 4.11 55.62
CA GLY A 770 6.10 4.59 55.05
C GLY A 770 5.83 5.65 53.99
N ALA A 771 6.26 6.89 54.24
CA ALA A 771 5.97 8.05 53.41
C ALA A 771 7.17 8.42 52.49
N PRO A 772 6.89 8.98 51.29
CA PRO A 772 7.91 9.56 50.42
C PRO A 772 8.39 10.95 50.88
N SER A 773 7.72 11.60 51.84
CA SER A 773 8.07 12.94 52.32
C SER A 773 7.86 13.13 53.82
N GLU A 774 8.67 13.99 54.43
CA GLU A 774 8.58 14.31 55.87
C GLU A 774 7.23 14.91 56.24
N SER A 775 6.71 15.85 55.43
CA SER A 775 5.43 16.51 55.67
C SER A 775 4.25 15.55 55.70
N GLU A 776 4.31 14.48 54.90
CA GLU A 776 3.27 13.45 54.84
C GLU A 776 3.39 12.48 56.04
N ALA A 777 4.60 12.10 56.42
CA ALA A 777 4.85 11.34 57.65
C ALA A 777 4.40 12.10 58.91
N GLN A 778 4.72 13.40 59.01
CA GLN A 778 4.26 14.26 60.10
C GLN A 778 2.73 14.40 60.12
N LEU A 779 2.06 14.47 58.97
CA LEU A 779 0.60 14.55 58.89
C LEU A 779 -0.08 13.22 59.29
N ALA A 780 0.47 12.08 58.89
CA ALA A 780 0.01 10.77 59.35
C ALA A 780 0.24 10.57 60.86
N ALA A 781 1.42 10.95 61.38
CA ALA A 781 1.71 10.91 62.81
C ALA A 781 0.74 11.79 63.64
N ARG A 782 0.36 12.97 63.13
CA ARG A 782 -0.67 13.82 63.78
C ARG A 782 -2.03 13.15 63.83
N ARG A 783 -2.52 12.55 62.72
CA ARG A 783 -3.80 11.82 62.73
C ARG A 783 -3.84 10.67 63.75
N ILE A 784 -2.72 10.00 63.94
CA ILE A 784 -2.59 8.93 64.95
C ILE A 784 -2.59 9.54 66.37
N ALA A 785 -1.90 10.67 66.58
CA ALA A 785 -1.96 11.41 67.83
C ALA A 785 -3.36 11.95 68.16
N ASP A 786 -4.12 12.42 67.17
CA ASP A 786 -5.51 12.88 67.32
C ASP A 786 -6.45 11.74 67.78
N SER A 787 -6.10 10.47 67.50
CA SER A 787 -6.78 9.28 68.02
C SER A 787 -6.33 8.83 69.42
N GLY A 788 -5.42 9.58 70.06
CA GLY A 788 -4.87 9.29 71.39
C GLY A 788 -3.67 8.34 71.40
N MET A 789 -3.14 7.95 70.23
CA MET A 789 -1.99 7.04 70.11
C MET A 789 -0.69 7.78 69.79
N SER A 790 0.39 7.51 70.54
CA SER A 790 1.67 8.19 70.34
C SER A 790 2.50 7.58 69.19
N ALA A 791 2.45 8.22 68.02
CA ALA A 791 3.34 7.94 66.88
C ALA A 791 4.49 8.96 66.79
N TYR A 792 5.61 8.52 66.23
CA TYR A 792 6.79 9.32 65.94
C TYR A 792 7.31 9.00 64.53
N VAL A 793 8.04 9.94 63.94
CA VAL A 793 8.61 9.80 62.59
C VAL A 793 10.08 9.41 62.70
N VAL A 794 10.51 8.44 61.90
CA VAL A 794 11.91 7.99 61.75
C VAL A 794 12.32 8.15 60.29
N HIS A 795 13.55 8.59 60.06
CA HIS A 795 14.17 8.58 58.74
C HIS A 795 15.07 7.35 58.63
N ASP A 796 14.76 6.41 57.73
CA ASP A 796 15.57 5.21 57.49
C ASP A 796 16.74 5.50 56.53
N ASP A 797 17.82 4.71 56.65
CA ASP A 797 19.02 4.85 55.80
C ASP A 797 18.68 4.78 54.29
N ALA A 798 17.60 4.09 53.93
CA ALA A 798 17.08 3.97 52.57
C ALA A 798 16.35 5.24 52.02
N GLN A 799 16.53 6.42 52.64
CA GLN A 799 15.91 7.69 52.24
C GLN A 799 14.38 7.65 52.29
N ARG A 800 13.80 7.07 53.35
CA ARG A 800 12.35 6.96 53.56
C ARG A 800 11.94 7.48 54.95
N TRP A 801 10.75 8.08 55.02
CA TRP A 801 10.17 8.57 56.25
C TRP A 801 9.12 7.59 56.79
N ASP A 802 9.48 6.77 57.77
CA ASP A 802 8.58 5.80 58.39
C ASP A 802 7.89 6.40 59.63
N VAL A 803 6.59 6.18 59.75
CA VAL A 803 5.81 6.49 60.96
C VAL A 803 5.75 5.24 61.83
N ARG A 804 6.33 5.32 63.03
CA ARG A 804 6.41 4.21 64.00
C ARG A 804 5.71 4.59 65.30
N MET A 805 5.29 3.59 66.07
CA MET A 805 4.80 3.74 67.44
C MET A 805 5.41 2.66 68.34
N ARG A 806 5.45 2.92 69.65
CA ARG A 806 5.90 1.94 70.66
C ARG A 806 4.71 1.54 71.52
N VAL A 807 4.45 0.23 71.59
CA VAL A 807 3.29 -0.36 72.26
C VAL A 807 3.79 -1.37 73.29
N ALA A 808 3.14 -1.47 74.45
CA ALA A 808 3.48 -2.50 75.43
C ALA A 808 3.24 -3.90 74.84
N ARG A 809 4.14 -4.85 75.11
CA ARG A 809 4.10 -6.19 74.50
C ARG A 809 3.02 -7.13 75.03
N ASP A 810 2.10 -6.61 75.84
CA ASP A 810 0.89 -7.33 76.22
C ASP A 810 -0.02 -7.52 75.00
N ARG A 811 -0.56 -8.73 74.88
CA ARG A 811 -1.46 -9.12 73.78
C ARG A 811 -2.70 -8.24 73.71
N VAL A 812 -3.32 -7.88 74.83
CA VAL A 812 -4.54 -7.05 74.82
C VAL A 812 -4.23 -5.65 74.27
N THR A 813 -3.09 -5.09 74.67
CA THR A 813 -2.60 -3.78 74.22
C THR A 813 -2.21 -3.76 72.74
N VAL A 814 -1.64 -4.86 72.22
CA VAL A 814 -1.33 -5.02 70.79
C VAL A 814 -2.59 -5.26 69.95
N ASP A 815 -3.46 -6.19 70.35
CA ASP A 815 -4.69 -6.51 69.61
C ASP A 815 -5.63 -5.28 69.51
N THR A 816 -5.70 -4.45 70.56
CA THR A 816 -6.50 -3.20 70.55
C THR A 816 -5.89 -2.07 69.73
N THR A 817 -4.57 -1.85 69.76
CA THR A 817 -3.92 -0.83 68.91
C THR A 817 -3.95 -1.22 67.43
N LEU A 818 -3.79 -2.49 67.08
CA LEU A 818 -3.96 -2.99 65.71
C LEU A 818 -5.40 -2.81 65.20
N ALA A 819 -6.41 -3.00 66.06
CA ALA A 819 -7.81 -2.72 65.71
C ALA A 819 -8.03 -1.22 65.45
N ALA A 820 -7.58 -0.34 66.34
CA ALA A 820 -7.72 1.11 66.18
C ALA A 820 -7.01 1.64 64.92
N LEU A 821 -5.81 1.11 64.60
CA LEU A 821 -5.10 1.46 63.37
C LEU A 821 -5.82 0.99 62.11
N ARG A 822 -6.44 -0.19 62.14
CA ARG A 822 -7.25 -0.73 61.04
C ARG A 822 -8.49 0.14 60.78
N ASP A 823 -9.16 0.62 61.82
CA ASP A 823 -10.30 1.53 61.69
C ASP A 823 -9.90 2.91 61.14
N LEU A 824 -8.65 3.33 61.38
CA LEU A 824 -8.02 4.50 60.74
C LEU A 824 -7.50 4.23 59.31
N GLY A 825 -7.65 2.99 58.80
CA GLY A 825 -7.21 2.60 57.46
C GLY A 825 -5.72 2.27 57.31
N TYR A 826 -4.96 2.18 58.41
CA TYR A 826 -3.54 1.83 58.41
C TYR A 826 -3.31 0.33 58.63
N ALA A 827 -2.28 -0.23 57.97
CA ALA A 827 -1.86 -1.62 58.13
C ALA A 827 -0.46 -1.65 58.74
N ALA A 828 -0.39 -1.93 60.05
CA ALA A 828 0.87 -1.88 60.79
C ALA A 828 1.63 -3.21 60.82
N GLU A 829 2.95 -3.15 60.72
CA GLU A 829 3.88 -4.30 60.81
C GLU A 829 4.78 -4.20 62.05
N ILE A 830 5.23 -5.34 62.58
CA ILE A 830 6.13 -5.42 63.73
C ILE A 830 7.59 -5.39 63.25
N VAL A 831 8.43 -4.53 63.84
CA VAL A 831 9.82 -4.27 63.40
C VAL A 831 10.78 -4.30 64.60
N THR A 832 12.03 -4.77 64.41
CA THR A 832 13.06 -4.78 65.49
C THR A 832 13.62 -3.40 65.85
N ARG A 833 13.65 -2.47 64.90
CA ARG A 833 14.37 -1.20 65.03
C ARG A 833 13.48 -0.10 65.62
N PRO A 834 13.97 0.66 66.63
CA PRO A 834 13.21 1.71 67.30
C PRO A 834 13.01 2.98 66.46
#